data_AF-A0A976HPL5-F1
#
_entry.id   AF-A0A976HPL5-F1
#
_cell.length_a   1.000
_cell.length_b   1.000
_cell.length_c   1.000
_cell.angle_alpha   90.00
_cell.angle_beta   90.00
_cell.angle_gamma   90.00
#
_symmetry.space_group_name_H-M   'P 1'
#
loop_
_entity.id
_entity.type
_entity.pdbx_description
1 polymer ?
#
loop_
_entity_poly.entity_id
_entity_poly.type
_entity_poly.pdbx_seq_one_letter_code
_entity_poly.pdbx_strand_id
1 'polypeptide(L)'
;GFDVAHFIKAKRFEQQQRYARFEDTAYNLEPNVKESPGGLRDVQMVLWLSKAINGAESLDALVDFGLLTATELRALSSAYLEVKFLRTHLHRLARRREDRLAFELQTALAESLGTQASGGLRASELVMKRYYQAARRVRLFNDILIDSLTADANAVRSAIAGTCFATVSEKLDVAEPNATLAPLEILQAFQLLYRDRGFARFTPALRRAIVRSADALAVNAFANDACRALFLQFLQSGHGVYHALKEMNELGVLGHLVPPWQAIVGQMQHDLFHVYTVDQHILMVLRNMRRFADPVHSHEYPLCSELMQEFPEREVLYLACLFHDIAKGRGGDHSDLGTTDARDYCTALGMPSEQVDLVAWLVKHHLTMSSVAQKKDIADPAVVREFASLCGSEKSLVALYLLTVADIRGTSPKVWNNWKARLLEQLFRATRTLLTQGASSDFDLLADRLVESRRLLSLYAIDVAKAEKFWRTLDSVYLQRHSADEIAWHARNLFWRVDTDTPVVRTRLMPAGEGLQVMVYVTDQPRLFARVMKVFARLGFSVLDARVHTSKSGYALDTFTVINPGSVSSAYRDITQLLEHEITESLARPDDSKPPALGKASRQQRSFPVAPRIEIVGDELGQRFALEIVAADRTGLLARIADILSNRGVSIETARVNTLGARAEDVFVVSGGRLAEESTRIALETELAEAIA
;
A
#
# COMPACT_ATOMS: atom_id res chain seq x y z
N GLY A 1 32.55 29.05 29.37
CA GLY A 1 31.28 28.61 30.01
C GLY A 1 30.56 27.65 29.09
N PHE A 2 29.55 26.94 29.59
CA PHE A 2 28.69 26.08 28.77
C PHE A 2 27.89 26.93 27.76
N ASP A 3 27.96 26.60 26.46
CA ASP A 3 27.22 27.31 25.41
C ASP A 3 25.84 26.66 25.18
N VAL A 4 24.81 27.30 25.74
CA VAL A 4 23.43 26.83 25.69
C VAL A 4 22.87 26.85 24.26
N ALA A 5 23.20 27.88 23.46
CA ALA A 5 22.69 28.02 22.10
C ALA A 5 23.24 26.93 21.18
N HIS A 6 24.54 26.65 21.28
CA HIS A 6 25.16 25.54 20.57
C HIS A 6 24.57 24.19 21.01
N PHE A 7 24.38 23.97 22.31
CA PHE A 7 23.78 22.75 22.84
C PHE A 7 22.36 22.50 22.31
N ILE A 8 21.50 23.52 22.29
CA ILE A 8 20.14 23.44 21.73
C ILE A 8 20.19 23.02 20.26
N LYS A 9 21.02 23.71 19.45
CA LYS A 9 21.15 23.42 18.02
C LYS A 9 21.62 21.98 17.78
N ALA A 10 22.63 21.53 18.52
CA ALA A 10 23.14 20.17 18.44
C ALA A 10 22.07 19.12 18.82
N LYS A 11 21.31 19.34 19.88
CA LYS A 11 20.24 18.42 20.33
C LYS A 11 19.05 18.36 19.37
N ARG A 12 18.64 19.49 18.77
CA ARG A 12 17.61 19.50 17.72
C ARG A 12 18.08 18.73 16.48
N PHE A 13 19.34 18.89 16.09
CA PHE A 13 19.91 18.12 14.98
C PHE A 13 19.99 16.62 15.29
N GLU A 14 20.38 16.23 16.52
CA GLU A 14 20.35 14.83 16.98
C GLU A 14 18.93 14.24 16.92
N GLN A 15 17.91 15.01 17.34
CA GLN A 15 16.51 14.59 17.24
C GLN A 15 16.05 14.42 15.79
N GLN A 16 16.40 15.34 14.89
CA GLN A 16 16.08 15.23 13.46
C GLN A 16 16.72 14.00 12.82
N GLN A 17 18.01 13.76 13.09
CA GLN A 17 18.70 12.55 12.59
C GLN A 17 18.06 11.27 13.13
N ARG A 18 17.63 11.28 14.39
CA ARG A 18 16.92 10.14 14.97
C ARG A 18 15.57 9.92 14.31
N TYR A 19 14.76 10.95 14.12
CA TYR A 19 13.47 10.85 13.45
C TYR A 19 13.61 10.30 12.03
N ALA A 20 14.59 10.78 11.26
CA ALA A 20 14.86 10.30 9.90
C ALA A 20 15.19 8.80 9.85
N ARG A 21 15.86 8.25 10.86
CA ARG A 21 16.13 6.79 10.98
C ARG A 21 14.87 5.95 11.20
N PHE A 22 13.76 6.58 11.60
CA PHE A 22 12.47 5.94 11.86
C PHE A 22 11.35 6.56 11.00
N GLU A 23 11.69 7.00 9.78
CA GLU A 23 10.73 7.52 8.79
C GLU A 23 9.86 8.70 9.29
N ASP A 24 10.40 9.46 10.24
CA ASP A 24 9.76 10.63 10.87
C ASP A 24 8.38 10.37 11.50
N THR A 25 8.07 9.10 11.82
CA THR A 25 6.75 8.70 12.34
C THR A 25 6.83 7.87 13.63
N ALA A 26 5.89 8.14 14.54
CA ALA A 26 5.66 7.33 15.74
C ALA A 26 4.85 6.05 15.44
N TYR A 27 4.21 6.02 14.27
CA TYR A 27 3.12 5.10 13.92
C TYR A 27 3.58 3.90 13.10
N ASN A 28 4.88 3.61 13.09
CA ASN A 28 5.40 2.39 12.47
C ASN A 28 4.87 1.16 13.22
N LEU A 29 4.46 0.10 12.53
CA LEU A 29 3.90 -1.12 13.16
C LEU A 29 4.86 -1.88 14.08
N GLU A 30 6.17 -1.70 13.94
CA GLU A 30 7.17 -2.25 14.86
C GLU A 30 8.05 -1.13 15.46
N PRO A 31 7.46 -0.23 16.25
CA PRO A 31 8.09 1.02 16.67
C PRO A 31 9.16 0.77 17.74
N ASN A 32 10.11 1.70 17.84
CA ASN A 32 11.10 1.70 18.91
C ASN A 32 10.63 2.59 20.07
N VAL A 33 10.26 2.00 21.20
CA VAL A 33 9.69 2.70 22.36
C VAL A 33 10.62 3.75 22.96
N LYS A 34 11.93 3.67 22.66
CA LYS A 34 12.94 4.59 23.15
C LYS A 34 13.26 5.69 22.13
N GLU A 35 13.56 5.29 20.90
CA GLU A 35 14.18 6.18 19.90
C GLU A 35 13.22 6.64 18.80
N SER A 36 12.05 6.03 18.59
CA SER A 36 11.05 6.56 17.65
C SER A 36 10.51 7.92 18.13
N PRO A 37 9.95 8.76 17.23
CA PRO A 37 9.14 9.90 17.63
C PRO A 37 8.05 9.49 18.62
N GLY A 38 7.84 10.28 19.66
CA GLY A 38 6.98 9.95 20.80
C GLY A 38 7.58 8.97 21.82
N GLY A 39 8.83 8.53 21.62
CA GLY A 39 9.52 7.60 22.51
C GLY A 39 10.14 8.27 23.74
N LEU A 40 10.77 7.46 24.61
CA LEU A 40 11.41 7.95 25.84
C LEU A 40 12.46 9.06 25.60
N ARG A 41 13.13 9.03 24.45
CA ARG A 41 14.17 10.02 24.12
C ARG A 41 13.62 11.43 23.95
N ASP A 42 12.38 11.60 23.53
CA ASP A 42 11.75 12.92 23.39
C ASP A 42 11.55 13.58 24.75
N VAL A 43 11.05 12.83 25.74
CA VAL A 43 10.92 13.31 27.12
C VAL A 43 12.28 13.68 27.71
N GLN A 44 13.30 12.85 27.46
CA GLN A 44 14.67 13.14 27.91
C GLN A 44 15.25 14.39 27.24
N MET A 45 14.94 14.60 25.96
CA MET A 45 15.41 15.75 25.20
C MET A 45 14.85 17.05 25.79
N VAL A 46 13.55 17.08 26.08
CA VAL A 46 12.91 18.20 26.80
C VAL A 46 13.61 18.45 28.13
N LEU A 47 13.79 17.42 28.97
CA LEU A 47 14.45 17.57 30.28
C LEU A 47 15.89 18.12 30.15
N TRP A 48 16.67 17.65 29.16
CA TRP A 48 18.03 18.16 28.95
C TRP A 48 18.04 19.62 28.51
N LEU A 49 17.14 20.02 27.61
CA LEU A 49 17.04 21.42 27.18
C LEU A 49 16.57 22.32 28.33
N SER A 50 15.54 21.90 29.07
CA SER A 50 15.07 22.66 30.23
C SER A 50 16.18 22.82 31.26
N LYS A 51 16.88 21.73 31.63
CA LYS A 51 18.03 21.81 32.55
C LYS A 51 19.11 22.78 32.06
N ALA A 52 19.40 22.77 30.76
CA ALA A 52 20.40 23.65 30.16
C ALA A 52 19.98 25.14 30.13
N ILE A 53 18.68 25.42 29.96
CA ILE A 53 18.15 26.78 29.76
C ILE A 53 17.76 27.44 31.07
N ASN A 54 17.01 26.74 31.93
CA ASN A 54 16.42 27.30 33.14
C ASN A 54 16.69 26.47 34.40
N GLY A 55 17.41 25.35 34.30
CA GLY A 55 17.78 24.52 35.45
C GLY A 55 16.71 23.53 35.91
N ALA A 56 15.61 23.35 35.18
CA ALA A 56 14.59 22.35 35.53
C ALA A 56 15.14 20.92 35.41
N GLU A 57 15.14 20.14 36.49
CA GLU A 57 15.70 18.78 36.53
C GLU A 57 14.65 17.66 36.46
N SER A 58 13.36 17.99 36.55
CA SER A 58 12.25 17.04 36.54
C SER A 58 11.06 17.56 35.73
N LEU A 59 10.09 16.69 35.44
CA LEU A 59 8.84 17.11 34.78
C LEU A 59 8.01 18.03 35.69
N ASP A 60 7.99 17.76 37.00
CA ASP A 60 7.31 18.62 37.98
C ASP A 60 7.89 20.03 37.99
N ALA A 61 9.23 20.15 37.94
CA ALA A 61 9.90 21.44 37.87
C ALA A 61 9.47 22.27 36.63
N LEU A 62 9.09 21.63 35.51
CA LEU A 62 8.60 22.36 34.34
C LEU A 62 7.31 23.16 34.62
N VAL A 63 6.52 22.75 35.62
CA VAL A 63 5.36 23.54 36.09
C VAL A 63 5.82 24.76 36.88
N ASP A 64 6.80 24.58 37.77
CA ASP A 64 7.36 25.68 38.56
C ASP A 64 8.01 26.76 37.67
N PHE A 65 8.61 26.35 36.55
CA PHE A 65 9.16 27.24 35.52
C PHE A 65 8.12 27.76 34.50
N GLY A 66 6.82 27.46 34.68
CA GLY A 66 5.74 27.95 33.82
C GLY A 66 5.71 27.38 32.39
N LEU A 67 6.45 26.30 32.12
CA LEU A 67 6.48 25.65 30.81
C LEU A 67 5.34 24.64 30.61
N LEU A 68 4.83 24.08 31.70
CA LEU A 68 3.69 23.18 31.74
C LEU A 68 2.64 23.66 32.74
N THR A 69 1.37 23.39 32.43
CA THR A 69 0.29 23.41 33.42
C THR A 69 0.21 22.08 34.17
N ALA A 70 -0.43 22.06 35.33
CA ALA A 70 -0.65 20.83 36.10
C ALA A 70 -1.42 19.76 35.31
N THR A 71 -2.35 20.17 34.42
CA THR A 71 -3.10 19.25 33.57
C THR A 71 -2.21 18.64 32.48
N GLU A 72 -1.37 19.45 31.84
CA GLU A 72 -0.41 18.96 30.84
C GLU A 72 0.64 18.05 31.46
N LEU A 73 1.12 18.36 32.68
CA LEU A 73 2.03 17.50 33.43
C LEU A 73 1.42 16.12 33.66
N ARG A 74 0.16 16.03 34.09
CA ARG A 74 -0.53 14.74 34.29
C ARG A 74 -0.63 13.96 32.98
N ALA A 75 -1.00 14.62 31.89
CA ALA A 75 -1.13 13.99 30.58
C ALA A 75 0.22 13.46 30.05
N LEU A 76 1.29 14.26 30.12
CA LEU A 76 2.64 13.87 29.72
C LEU A 76 3.19 12.76 30.63
N SER A 77 2.99 12.87 31.95
CA SER A 77 3.47 11.86 32.91
C SER A 77 2.79 10.51 32.71
N SER A 78 1.47 10.51 32.48
CA SER A 78 0.73 9.28 32.17
C SER A 78 1.25 8.63 30.88
N ALA A 79 1.43 9.40 29.81
CA ALA A 79 1.98 8.89 28.55
C ALA A 79 3.42 8.36 28.72
N TYR A 80 4.26 9.08 29.46
CA TYR A 80 5.64 8.66 29.73
C TYR A 80 5.71 7.38 30.58
N LEU A 81 4.82 7.22 31.55
CA LEU A 81 4.69 6.01 32.35
C LEU A 81 4.24 4.83 31.50
N GLU A 82 3.28 5.02 30.60
CA GLU A 82 2.82 3.97 29.68
C GLU A 82 3.96 3.45 28.79
N VAL A 83 4.76 4.34 28.18
CA VAL A 83 5.91 3.94 27.36
C VAL A 83 6.96 3.19 28.20
N LYS A 84 7.24 3.63 29.43
CA LYS A 84 8.15 2.93 30.35
C LYS A 84 7.61 1.56 30.77
N PHE A 85 6.30 1.47 31.01
CA PHE A 85 5.62 0.24 31.39
C PHE A 85 5.77 -0.82 30.29
N LEU A 86 5.42 -0.47 29.05
CA LEU A 86 5.54 -1.37 27.90
C LEU A 86 6.99 -1.80 27.66
N ARG A 87 7.96 -0.86 27.75
CA ARG A 87 9.39 -1.17 27.63
C ARG A 87 9.87 -2.16 28.70
N THR A 88 9.43 -2.00 29.94
CA THR A 88 9.81 -2.89 31.04
C THR A 88 9.30 -4.31 30.80
N HIS A 89 8.06 -4.45 30.33
CA HIS A 89 7.50 -5.75 29.95
C HIS A 89 8.25 -6.36 28.75
N LEU A 90 8.60 -5.55 27.75
CA LEU A 90 9.41 -6.01 26.61
C LEU A 90 10.76 -6.59 27.05
N HIS A 91 11.50 -5.90 27.93
CA HIS A 91 12.79 -6.40 28.42
C HIS A 91 12.63 -7.72 29.18
N ARG A 92 11.57 -7.84 29.98
CA ARG A 92 11.26 -9.07 30.73
C ARG A 92 10.94 -10.24 29.79
N LEU A 93 10.11 -10.01 28.77
CA LEU A 93 9.72 -11.02 27.79
C LEU A 93 10.89 -11.45 26.90
N ALA A 94 11.67 -10.47 26.41
CA ALA A 94 12.83 -10.74 25.58
C ALA A 94 14.04 -11.31 26.35
N ARG A 95 14.05 -11.18 27.70
CA ARG A 95 15.17 -11.54 28.59
C ARG A 95 16.51 -10.89 28.21
N ARG A 96 16.44 -9.75 27.52
CA ARG A 96 17.55 -8.93 27.10
C ARG A 96 17.06 -7.50 26.90
N ARG A 97 18.00 -6.58 26.66
CA ARG A 97 17.62 -5.25 26.15
C ARG A 97 16.90 -5.41 24.82
N GLU A 98 15.65 -4.96 24.78
CA GLU A 98 14.83 -4.93 23.58
C GLU A 98 13.97 -3.65 23.61
N ASP A 99 14.24 -2.74 22.69
CA ASP A 99 13.54 -1.45 22.64
C ASP A 99 12.53 -1.40 21.49
N ARG A 100 12.36 -2.48 20.71
CA ARG A 100 11.41 -2.58 19.60
C ARG A 100 10.18 -3.40 19.99
N LEU A 101 8.99 -2.85 19.74
CA LEU A 101 7.71 -3.58 19.77
C LEU A 101 7.59 -4.44 18.50
N ALA A 102 8.49 -5.42 18.33
CA ALA A 102 8.45 -6.32 17.19
C ALA A 102 7.20 -7.21 17.21
N PHE A 103 6.68 -7.60 16.04
CA PHE A 103 5.42 -8.35 15.96
C PHE A 103 5.37 -9.60 16.85
N GLU A 104 6.46 -10.38 16.89
CA GLU A 104 6.59 -11.56 17.76
C GLU A 104 6.38 -11.25 19.26
N LEU A 105 6.75 -10.04 19.70
CA LEU A 105 6.63 -9.61 21.09
C LEU A 105 5.29 -8.94 21.38
N GLN A 106 4.60 -8.40 20.39
CA GLN A 106 3.32 -7.71 20.59
C GLN A 106 2.24 -8.67 21.13
N THR A 107 2.16 -9.88 20.57
CA THR A 107 1.23 -10.92 21.02
C THR A 107 1.57 -11.39 22.44
N ALA A 108 2.84 -11.77 22.67
CA ALA A 108 3.31 -12.17 23.99
C ALA A 108 3.14 -11.07 25.06
N LEU A 109 3.29 -9.80 24.65
CA LEU A 109 3.05 -8.65 25.50
C LEU A 109 1.59 -8.57 25.91
N ALA A 110 0.66 -8.67 24.97
CA ALA A 110 -0.77 -8.65 25.26
C ALA A 110 -1.21 -9.80 26.18
N GLU A 111 -0.72 -11.02 25.94
CA GLU A 111 -0.93 -12.17 26.82
C GLU A 111 -0.39 -11.92 28.23
N SER A 112 0.83 -11.38 28.34
CA SER A 112 1.44 -11.09 29.64
C SER A 112 0.70 -10.01 30.45
N LEU A 113 -0.08 -9.17 29.75
CA LEU A 113 -0.91 -8.12 30.34
C LEU A 113 -2.35 -8.58 30.59
N GLY A 114 -2.69 -9.83 30.25
CA GLY A 114 -4.05 -10.36 30.36
C GLY A 114 -5.06 -9.67 29.43
N THR A 115 -4.59 -8.98 28.38
CA THR A 115 -5.47 -8.27 27.44
C THR A 115 -6.22 -9.27 26.59
N GLN A 116 -7.54 -9.11 26.50
CA GLN A 116 -8.41 -9.95 25.66
C GLN A 116 -8.82 -9.23 24.39
N ALA A 117 -9.02 -9.97 23.31
CA ALA A 117 -9.58 -9.43 22.08
C ALA A 117 -10.99 -8.86 22.32
N SER A 118 -11.32 -7.75 21.66
CA SER A 118 -12.61 -7.06 21.84
C SER A 118 -12.96 -6.21 20.63
N GLY A 119 -14.25 -6.11 20.30
CA GLY A 119 -14.75 -5.20 19.25
C GLY A 119 -14.15 -5.45 17.86
N GLY A 120 -13.82 -6.71 17.52
CA GLY A 120 -13.16 -7.06 16.25
C GLY A 120 -11.65 -6.87 16.24
N LEU A 121 -11.04 -6.38 17.33
CA LEU A 121 -9.61 -6.15 17.45
C LEU A 121 -8.91 -7.30 18.20
N ARG A 122 -7.70 -7.63 17.76
CA ARG A 122 -6.81 -8.56 18.48
C ARG A 122 -6.28 -7.90 19.76
N ALA A 123 -5.95 -8.73 20.75
CA ALA A 123 -5.38 -8.25 22.00
C ALA A 123 -4.07 -7.45 21.80
N SER A 124 -3.23 -7.87 20.86
CA SER A 124 -2.01 -7.14 20.47
C SER A 124 -2.32 -5.75 19.91
N GLU A 125 -3.37 -5.62 19.08
CA GLU A 125 -3.78 -4.34 18.49
C GLU A 125 -4.26 -3.36 19.57
N LEU A 126 -4.97 -3.84 20.59
CA LEU A 126 -5.41 -3.02 21.73
C LEU A 126 -4.22 -2.48 22.54
N VAL A 127 -3.21 -3.32 22.81
CA VAL A 127 -1.99 -2.89 23.50
C VAL A 127 -1.21 -1.88 22.66
N MET A 128 -1.09 -2.13 21.36
CA MET A 128 -0.38 -1.23 20.45
C MET A 128 -1.11 0.10 20.28
N LYS A 129 -2.44 0.11 20.27
CA LYS A 129 -3.23 1.35 20.26
C LYS A 129 -2.94 2.22 21.47
N ARG A 130 -2.81 1.63 22.68
CA ARG A 130 -2.36 2.35 23.88
C ARG A 130 -0.97 2.96 23.70
N TYR A 131 -0.03 2.20 23.12
CA TYR A 131 1.30 2.70 22.80
C TYR A 131 1.25 3.93 21.88
N TYR A 132 0.54 3.86 20.74
CA TYR A 132 0.50 4.96 19.78
C TYR A 132 -0.17 6.21 20.37
N GLN A 133 -1.21 6.05 21.17
CA GLN A 133 -1.84 7.17 21.89
C GLN A 133 -0.87 7.84 22.88
N ALA A 134 -0.10 7.05 23.62
CA ALA A 134 0.94 7.57 24.51
C ALA A 134 2.06 8.27 23.72
N ALA A 135 2.57 7.65 22.66
CA ALA A 135 3.62 8.20 21.80
C ALA A 135 3.18 9.53 21.15
N ARG A 136 1.94 9.61 20.66
CA ARG A 136 1.36 10.85 20.13
C ARG A 136 1.36 11.97 21.16
N ARG A 137 0.95 11.69 22.40
CA ARG A 137 0.96 12.69 23.49
C ARG A 137 2.38 13.14 23.83
N VAL A 138 3.34 12.22 23.92
CA VAL A 138 4.75 12.56 24.16
C VAL A 138 5.28 13.47 23.05
N ARG A 139 5.03 13.12 21.78
CA ARG A 139 5.46 13.92 20.62
C ARG A 139 4.87 15.32 20.64
N LEU A 140 3.56 15.44 20.90
CA LEU A 140 2.88 16.74 21.00
C LEU A 140 3.55 17.65 22.04
N PHE A 141 3.79 17.14 23.25
CA PHE A 141 4.42 17.93 24.31
C PHE A 141 5.90 18.21 24.03
N ASN A 142 6.63 17.27 23.43
CA ASN A 142 7.99 17.52 22.97
C ASN A 142 8.05 18.75 22.05
N ASP A 143 7.20 18.78 21.02
CA ASP A 143 7.20 19.86 20.04
C ASP A 143 6.80 21.21 20.67
N ILE A 144 5.75 21.22 21.50
CA ILE A 144 5.29 22.42 22.23
C ILE A 144 6.38 22.94 23.17
N LEU A 145 7.03 22.07 23.95
CA LEU A 145 8.00 22.47 24.97
C LEU A 145 9.29 22.97 24.37
N ILE A 146 9.83 22.31 23.34
CA ILE A 146 11.04 22.80 22.64
C ILE A 146 10.79 24.16 22.03
N ASP A 147 9.65 24.32 21.34
CA ASP A 147 9.32 25.60 20.72
C ASP A 147 9.03 26.68 21.77
N SER A 148 8.51 26.32 22.96
CA SER A 148 8.35 27.26 24.08
C SER A 148 9.71 27.68 24.66
N LEU A 149 10.61 26.73 24.87
CA LEU A 149 11.96 26.96 25.41
C LEU A 149 12.85 27.80 24.48
N THR A 150 12.55 27.79 23.18
CA THR A 150 13.33 28.51 22.14
C THR A 150 12.57 29.69 21.56
N ALA A 151 11.42 30.06 22.15
CA ALA A 151 10.67 31.23 21.74
C ALA A 151 11.37 32.51 22.23
N ASP A 152 11.36 33.53 21.38
CA ASP A 152 11.77 34.88 21.78
C ASP A 152 10.64 35.52 22.60
N ALA A 153 10.88 35.74 23.88
CA ALA A 153 9.92 36.36 24.79
C ALA A 153 9.62 37.82 24.44
N ASN A 154 10.50 38.48 23.69
CA ASN A 154 10.35 39.88 23.27
C ASN A 154 9.73 40.02 21.87
N ALA A 155 9.34 38.91 21.24
CA ALA A 155 8.74 38.95 19.91
C ALA A 155 7.46 39.81 19.91
N VAL A 156 7.41 40.78 19.00
CA VAL A 156 6.26 41.66 18.84
C VAL A 156 5.05 40.85 18.36
N ARG A 157 3.91 41.07 19.01
CA ARG A 157 2.62 40.48 18.67
C ARG A 157 1.75 41.52 17.97
N SER A 158 1.31 41.18 16.76
CA SER A 158 0.45 42.05 15.95
C SER A 158 -0.88 41.36 15.68
N ALA A 159 -1.98 41.92 16.19
CA ALA A 159 -3.32 41.36 15.98
C ALA A 159 -3.69 41.34 14.48
N ILE A 160 -4.37 40.28 14.06
CA ILE A 160 -4.90 40.13 12.70
C ILE A 160 -6.35 40.64 12.73
N ALA A 161 -6.58 41.76 12.05
CA ALA A 161 -7.86 42.46 12.07
C ALA A 161 -9.04 41.53 11.71
N GLY A 162 -10.11 41.60 12.50
CA GLY A 162 -11.32 40.79 12.28
C GLY A 162 -11.22 39.33 12.71
N THR A 163 -10.14 38.93 13.41
CA THR A 163 -9.94 37.56 13.91
C THR A 163 -9.50 37.56 15.37
N CYS A 164 -9.56 36.40 16.04
CA CYS A 164 -8.99 36.19 17.37
C CYS A 164 -7.49 35.83 17.34
N PHE A 165 -6.81 36.04 16.20
CA PHE A 165 -5.42 35.67 15.98
C PHE A 165 -4.47 36.86 15.92
N ALA A 166 -3.17 36.57 16.04
CA ALA A 166 -2.08 37.51 15.91
C ALA A 166 -0.90 36.87 15.17
N THR A 167 -0.01 37.72 14.67
CA THR A 167 1.29 37.32 14.11
C THR A 167 2.37 37.52 15.15
N VAL A 168 3.26 36.53 15.30
CA VAL A 168 4.45 36.58 16.17
C VAL A 168 5.63 35.95 15.44
N SER A 169 6.61 36.74 15.01
CA SER A 169 7.81 36.25 14.29
C SER A 169 7.46 35.30 13.12
N GLU A 170 6.58 35.75 12.21
CA GLU A 170 6.08 34.97 11.06
C GLU A 170 5.30 33.69 11.43
N LYS A 171 4.86 33.56 12.68
CA LYS A 171 4.01 32.46 13.16
C LYS A 171 2.62 32.97 13.48
N LEU A 172 1.63 32.10 13.31
CA LEU A 172 0.26 32.37 13.72
C LEU A 172 0.11 32.06 15.21
N ASP A 173 -0.45 33.01 15.95
CA ASP A 173 -0.68 32.92 17.39
C ASP A 173 -2.10 33.38 17.74
N VAL A 174 -2.53 33.16 18.99
CA VAL A 174 -3.75 33.77 19.55
C VAL A 174 -3.53 35.26 19.83
N ALA A 175 -4.55 36.10 19.66
CA ALA A 175 -4.45 37.51 20.01
C ALA A 175 -4.29 37.70 21.54
N GLU A 176 -5.07 36.93 22.31
CA GLU A 176 -5.07 36.97 23.77
C GLU A 176 -4.44 35.70 24.36
N PRO A 177 -3.54 35.81 25.36
CA PRO A 177 -3.04 34.65 26.09
C PRO A 177 -4.18 33.85 26.73
N ASN A 178 -4.08 32.53 26.69
CA ASN A 178 -5.08 31.59 27.26
C ASN A 178 -6.49 31.67 26.64
N ALA A 179 -6.67 32.33 25.49
CA ALA A 179 -7.95 32.37 24.77
C ALA A 179 -8.50 30.96 24.51
N THR A 180 -9.78 30.76 24.82
CA THR A 180 -10.53 29.55 24.43
C THR A 180 -11.11 29.78 23.06
N LEU A 181 -10.74 28.93 22.10
CA LEU A 181 -11.21 29.01 20.73
C LEU A 181 -12.54 28.28 20.55
N ALA A 182 -13.45 28.89 19.80
CA ALA A 182 -14.66 28.25 19.27
C ALA A 182 -14.30 27.27 18.12
N PRO A 183 -15.17 26.30 17.79
CA PRO A 183 -14.93 25.34 16.72
C PRO A 183 -14.58 25.99 15.37
N LEU A 184 -15.30 27.05 14.99
CA LEU A 184 -15.05 27.76 13.74
C LEU A 184 -13.68 28.46 13.74
N GLU A 185 -13.29 29.05 14.87
CA GLU A 185 -11.99 29.73 15.01
C GLU A 185 -10.84 28.73 14.88
N ILE A 186 -10.98 27.53 15.45
CA ILE A 186 -9.98 26.45 15.26
C ILE A 186 -9.78 26.17 13.77
N LEU A 187 -10.87 26.00 13.01
CA LEU A 187 -10.79 25.74 11.57
C LEU A 187 -10.22 26.95 10.80
N GLN A 188 -10.56 28.18 11.21
CA GLN A 188 -9.97 29.41 10.64
C GLN A 188 -8.46 29.47 10.87
N ALA A 189 -7.94 29.00 12.01
CA ALA A 189 -6.50 28.95 12.25
C ALA A 189 -5.79 28.07 11.20
N PHE A 190 -6.35 26.90 10.88
CA PHE A 190 -5.80 26.03 9.83
C PHE A 190 -5.93 26.65 8.44
N GLN A 191 -7.04 27.32 8.15
CA GLN A 191 -7.20 28.05 6.89
C GLN A 191 -6.12 29.15 6.74
N LEU A 192 -5.94 29.98 7.76
CA LEU A 192 -4.93 31.05 7.74
C LEU A 192 -3.52 30.50 7.54
N LEU A 193 -3.16 29.41 8.23
CA LEU A 193 -1.82 28.82 8.10
C LEU A 193 -1.60 28.17 6.72
N TYR A 194 -2.55 27.38 6.24
CA TYR A 194 -2.33 26.47 5.11
C TYR A 194 -2.91 26.92 3.78
N ARG A 195 -3.97 27.74 3.78
CA ARG A 195 -4.60 28.27 2.57
C ARG A 195 -4.06 29.65 2.22
N ASP A 196 -4.12 30.59 3.16
CA ASP A 196 -3.94 32.02 2.85
C ASP A 196 -2.46 32.43 2.71
N ARG A 197 -1.54 31.56 3.15
CA ARG A 197 -0.07 31.72 3.15
C ARG A 197 0.39 32.94 3.95
N GLY A 198 1.64 32.89 4.45
CA GLY A 198 2.25 33.98 5.22
C GLY A 198 2.64 33.62 6.64
N PHE A 199 2.34 32.39 7.09
CA PHE A 199 2.78 31.88 8.38
C PHE A 199 3.62 30.62 8.21
N ALA A 200 4.70 30.51 8.96
CA ALA A 200 5.57 29.35 8.93
C ALA A 200 4.99 28.16 9.71
N ARG A 201 4.29 28.43 10.83
CA ARG A 201 3.72 27.44 11.75
C ARG A 201 2.84 28.12 12.82
N PHE A 202 2.10 27.32 13.57
CA PHE A 202 1.51 27.76 14.84
C PHE A 202 2.58 27.99 15.91
N THR A 203 2.34 28.95 16.80
CA THR A 203 3.09 29.08 18.06
C THR A 203 2.71 27.98 19.06
N PRO A 204 3.54 27.75 20.10
CA PRO A 204 3.16 26.88 21.21
C PRO A 204 1.88 27.32 21.91
N ALA A 205 1.63 28.63 22.04
CA ALA A 205 0.44 29.16 22.69
C ALA A 205 -0.84 28.83 21.90
N LEU A 206 -0.84 29.03 20.58
CA LEU A 206 -1.95 28.65 19.72
C LEU A 206 -2.17 27.12 19.70
N ARG A 207 -1.11 26.30 19.63
CA ARG A 207 -1.25 24.84 19.73
C ARG A 207 -1.91 24.41 21.05
N ARG A 208 -1.50 24.99 22.18
CA ARG A 208 -2.13 24.74 23.48
C ARG A 208 -3.60 25.19 23.51
N ALA A 209 -3.91 26.34 22.91
CA ALA A 209 -5.28 26.82 22.80
C ALA A 209 -6.16 25.85 22.00
N ILE A 210 -5.68 25.37 20.84
CA ILE A 210 -6.37 24.37 20.02
C ILE A 210 -6.58 23.07 20.81
N VAL A 211 -5.54 22.52 21.45
CA VAL A 211 -5.65 21.25 22.19
C VAL A 211 -6.62 21.36 23.36
N ARG A 212 -6.59 22.48 24.11
CA ARG A 212 -7.51 22.71 25.23
C ARG A 212 -8.96 22.88 24.75
N SER A 213 -9.16 23.53 23.60
CA SER A 213 -10.47 23.70 22.99
C SER A 213 -10.93 22.49 22.17
N ALA A 214 -10.07 21.50 21.92
CA ALA A 214 -10.40 20.35 21.08
C ALA A 214 -11.53 19.52 21.72
N ASP A 215 -11.56 19.36 23.03
CA ASP A 215 -12.66 18.66 23.72
C ASP A 215 -14.01 19.37 23.55
N ALA A 216 -14.03 20.70 23.40
CA ALA A 216 -15.24 21.46 23.09
C ALA A 216 -15.74 21.21 21.65
N LEU A 217 -14.89 20.69 20.75
CA LEU A 217 -15.31 20.22 19.42
C LEU A 217 -16.19 18.97 19.51
N ALA A 218 -16.03 18.15 20.56
CA ALA A 218 -16.73 16.87 20.73
C ALA A 218 -18.25 17.00 20.79
N VAL A 219 -18.78 18.19 21.11
CA VAL A 219 -20.21 18.40 21.25
C VAL A 219 -20.84 19.03 20.00
N ASN A 220 -20.12 19.75 19.12
CA ASN A 220 -20.78 20.61 18.13
C ASN A 220 -20.01 20.95 16.83
N ALA A 221 -18.76 20.50 16.61
CA ALA A 221 -17.98 21.02 15.49
C ALA A 221 -18.54 20.66 14.11
N PHE A 222 -18.83 19.37 13.87
CA PHE A 222 -19.46 18.96 12.61
C PHE A 222 -20.94 19.34 12.52
N ALA A 223 -21.64 19.45 13.65
CA ALA A 223 -23.04 19.89 13.68
C ALA A 223 -23.20 21.35 13.24
N ASN A 224 -22.15 22.17 13.30
CA ASN A 224 -22.18 23.57 12.89
C ASN A 224 -22.01 23.73 11.35
N ASP A 225 -23.02 24.32 10.70
CA ASP A 225 -23.05 24.54 9.25
C ASP A 225 -21.86 25.38 8.74
N ALA A 226 -21.43 26.40 9.50
CA ALA A 226 -20.29 27.24 9.13
C ALA A 226 -18.98 26.44 9.19
N CYS A 227 -18.85 25.50 10.13
CA CYS A 227 -17.68 24.63 10.21
C CYS A 227 -17.64 23.65 9.03
N ARG A 228 -18.78 23.04 8.66
CA ARG A 228 -18.87 22.15 7.49
C ARG A 228 -18.54 22.88 6.19
N ALA A 229 -19.13 24.07 6.00
CA ALA A 229 -18.87 24.91 4.84
C ALA A 229 -17.39 25.31 4.75
N LEU A 230 -16.78 25.73 5.86
CA LEU A 230 -15.38 26.11 5.90
C LEU A 230 -14.45 24.93 5.58
N PHE A 231 -14.76 23.75 6.12
CA PHE A 231 -13.99 22.53 5.86
C PHE A 231 -14.07 22.10 4.39
N LEU A 232 -15.28 22.08 3.81
CA LEU A 232 -15.47 21.74 2.41
C LEU A 232 -14.75 22.74 1.50
N GLN A 233 -14.88 24.04 1.77
CA GLN A 233 -14.18 25.08 1.02
C GLN A 233 -12.65 24.92 1.11
N PHE A 234 -12.14 24.52 2.28
CA PHE A 234 -10.73 24.26 2.47
C PHE A 234 -10.25 23.08 1.60
N LEU A 235 -11.00 21.97 1.55
CA LEU A 235 -10.71 20.83 0.68
C LEU A 235 -10.74 21.22 -0.81
N GLN A 236 -11.74 21.99 -1.23
CA GLN A 236 -11.90 22.51 -2.58
C GLN A 236 -10.73 23.37 -3.04
N SER A 237 -10.11 24.13 -2.11
CA SER A 237 -8.93 24.94 -2.45
C SER A 237 -7.72 24.10 -2.86
N GLY A 238 -7.65 22.83 -2.41
CA GLY A 238 -6.54 21.91 -2.64
C GLY A 238 -5.22 22.29 -1.95
N HIS A 239 -4.98 23.57 -1.62
CA HIS A 239 -3.74 24.03 -1.03
C HIS A 239 -3.61 23.61 0.44
N GLY A 240 -2.44 23.06 0.80
CA GLY A 240 -2.12 22.72 2.18
C GLY A 240 -2.95 21.60 2.82
N VAL A 241 -3.88 20.96 2.09
CA VAL A 241 -4.84 19.96 2.61
C VAL A 241 -4.15 18.86 3.43
N TYR A 242 -3.14 18.18 2.87
CA TYR A 242 -2.41 17.13 3.60
C TYR A 242 -1.80 17.64 4.92
N HIS A 243 -1.13 18.79 4.88
CA HIS A 243 -0.45 19.33 6.06
C HIS A 243 -1.44 19.75 7.14
N ALA A 244 -2.56 20.38 6.75
CA ALA A 244 -3.63 20.73 7.65
C ALA A 244 -4.25 19.50 8.31
N LEU A 245 -4.65 18.47 7.53
CA LEU A 245 -5.26 17.27 8.11
C LEU A 245 -4.27 16.49 9.00
N LYS A 246 -2.98 16.48 8.64
CA LYS A 246 -1.93 15.92 9.49
C LYS A 246 -1.81 16.67 10.81
N GLU A 247 -1.72 18.01 10.81
CA GLU A 247 -1.63 18.78 12.05
C GLU A 247 -2.96 18.74 12.85
N MET A 248 -4.13 18.67 12.19
CA MET A 248 -5.42 18.41 12.84
C MET A 248 -5.44 17.04 13.52
N ASN A 249 -4.90 15.98 12.88
CA ASN A 249 -4.78 14.66 13.52
C ASN A 249 -3.83 14.70 14.71
N GLU A 250 -2.72 15.43 14.63
CA GLU A 250 -1.75 15.57 15.72
C GLU A 250 -2.31 16.36 16.92
N LEU A 251 -3.13 17.39 16.66
CA LEU A 251 -3.75 18.23 17.69
C LEU A 251 -5.10 17.69 18.20
N GLY A 252 -5.68 16.69 17.54
CA GLY A 252 -6.92 16.00 17.96
C GLY A 252 -8.19 16.58 17.35
N VAL A 253 -8.06 17.60 16.50
CA VAL A 253 -9.18 18.27 15.83
C VAL A 253 -9.86 17.35 14.83
N LEU A 254 -9.10 16.54 14.08
CA LEU A 254 -9.64 15.75 12.98
C LEU A 254 -10.67 14.71 13.46
N GLY A 255 -10.43 14.07 14.60
CA GLY A 255 -11.34 13.10 15.21
C GLY A 255 -12.71 13.67 15.59
N HIS A 256 -12.79 14.97 15.86
CA HIS A 256 -14.05 15.66 16.15
C HIS A 256 -14.74 16.22 14.90
N LEU A 257 -13.98 16.49 13.84
CA LEU A 257 -14.50 16.98 12.57
C LEU A 257 -15.02 15.84 11.67
N VAL A 258 -14.40 14.67 11.79
CA VAL A 258 -14.76 13.42 11.11
C VAL A 258 -14.96 12.35 12.19
N PRO A 259 -16.17 12.20 12.76
CA PRO A 259 -16.36 11.37 13.96
C PRO A 259 -15.84 9.91 13.85
N PRO A 260 -16.00 9.20 12.72
CA PRO A 260 -15.43 7.86 12.55
C PRO A 260 -13.89 7.82 12.67
N TRP A 261 -13.19 8.92 12.40
CA TRP A 261 -11.74 9.02 12.48
C TRP A 261 -11.21 8.72 13.89
N GLN A 262 -11.95 9.11 14.93
CA GLN A 262 -11.53 8.90 16.31
C GLN A 262 -11.30 7.42 16.63
N ALA A 263 -12.06 6.52 16.00
CA ALA A 263 -11.93 5.08 16.20
C ALA A 263 -10.63 4.52 15.63
N ILE A 264 -10.09 5.12 14.56
CA ILE A 264 -8.90 4.62 13.86
C ILE A 264 -7.58 5.28 14.32
N VAL A 265 -7.63 6.32 15.14
CA VAL A 265 -6.40 6.97 15.66
C VAL A 265 -5.57 5.96 16.46
N GLY A 266 -4.36 5.71 15.99
CA GLY A 266 -3.46 4.72 16.58
C GLY A 266 -3.93 3.26 16.39
N GLN A 267 -4.92 3.03 15.54
CA GLN A 267 -5.38 1.67 15.24
C GLN A 267 -4.37 1.01 14.30
N MET A 268 -3.70 -0.03 14.76
CA MET A 268 -2.91 -0.85 13.84
C MET A 268 -3.77 -1.93 13.19
N GLN A 269 -3.37 -2.37 12.00
CA GLN A 269 -3.76 -3.66 11.46
C GLN A 269 -2.61 -4.63 11.72
N HIS A 270 -2.89 -5.74 12.39
CA HIS A 270 -1.88 -6.77 12.62
C HIS A 270 -1.72 -7.64 11.37
N ASP A 271 -1.06 -7.10 10.34
CA ASP A 271 -0.73 -7.77 9.08
C ASP A 271 0.72 -7.52 8.59
N LEU A 272 1.06 -8.12 7.46
CA LEU A 272 2.43 -8.21 6.92
C LEU A 272 2.80 -7.08 5.94
N PHE A 273 1.88 -6.20 5.57
CA PHE A 273 2.08 -5.27 4.44
C PHE A 273 1.80 -3.81 4.76
N HIS A 274 1.04 -3.51 5.82
CA HIS A 274 1.00 -2.17 6.37
C HIS A 274 2.24 -1.91 7.23
N VAL A 275 2.84 -0.74 7.09
CA VAL A 275 3.87 -0.27 8.04
C VAL A 275 3.34 0.82 8.96
N TYR A 276 2.11 1.30 8.75
CA TYR A 276 1.51 2.40 9.51
C TYR A 276 0.21 1.98 10.22
N THR A 277 -0.17 2.72 11.27
CA THR A 277 -1.55 2.71 11.80
C THR A 277 -2.52 3.21 10.72
N VAL A 278 -3.80 2.85 10.82
CA VAL A 278 -4.84 3.16 9.84
C VAL A 278 -4.94 4.67 9.58
N ASP A 279 -4.96 5.49 10.63
CA ASP A 279 -4.99 6.95 10.51
C ASP A 279 -3.77 7.52 9.79
N GLN A 280 -2.57 7.01 10.10
CA GLN A 280 -1.35 7.41 9.43
C GLN A 280 -1.31 6.93 7.97
N HIS A 281 -1.78 5.71 7.69
CA HIS A 281 -1.90 5.17 6.34
C HIS A 281 -2.81 6.06 5.48
N ILE A 282 -4.00 6.41 5.97
CA ILE A 282 -4.92 7.31 5.25
C ILE A 282 -4.27 8.67 4.97
N LEU A 283 -3.54 9.25 5.93
CA LEU A 283 -2.78 10.48 5.71
C LEU A 283 -1.69 10.31 4.64
N MET A 284 -1.05 9.14 4.54
CA MET A 284 -0.08 8.83 3.48
C MET A 284 -0.75 8.68 2.12
N VAL A 285 -1.93 8.06 2.04
CA VAL A 285 -2.75 8.01 0.81
C VAL A 285 -3.08 9.43 0.35
N LEU A 286 -3.57 10.27 1.26
CA LEU A 286 -3.87 11.67 0.96
C LEU A 286 -2.62 12.46 0.53
N ARG A 287 -1.46 12.20 1.15
CA ARG A 287 -0.19 12.79 0.73
C ARG A 287 0.12 12.44 -0.72
N ASN A 288 0.03 11.17 -1.10
CA ASN A 288 0.27 10.71 -2.46
C ASN A 288 -0.71 11.35 -3.45
N MET A 289 -2.01 11.37 -3.10
CA MET A 289 -3.05 12.03 -3.90
C MET A 289 -2.72 13.52 -4.12
N ARG A 290 -2.28 14.24 -3.08
CA ARG A 290 -1.87 15.65 -3.19
C ARG A 290 -0.60 15.84 -4.02
N ARG A 291 0.33 14.89 -4.03
CA ARG A 291 1.54 14.93 -4.89
C ARG A 291 1.18 14.82 -6.36
N PHE A 292 0.16 14.05 -6.74
CA PHE A 292 -0.29 14.00 -8.14
C PHE A 292 -0.73 15.39 -8.64
N ALA A 293 -1.30 16.21 -7.77
CA ALA A 293 -1.74 17.57 -8.09
C ALA A 293 -0.61 18.62 -8.07
N ASP A 294 0.59 18.28 -7.61
CA ASP A 294 1.72 19.20 -7.46
C ASP A 294 2.70 19.06 -8.63
N PRO A 295 2.88 20.10 -9.47
CA PRO A 295 3.77 20.07 -10.62
C PRO A 295 5.23 19.68 -10.32
N VAL A 296 5.72 19.95 -9.11
CA VAL A 296 7.08 19.57 -8.69
C VAL A 296 7.28 18.06 -8.70
N HIS A 297 6.19 17.31 -8.48
CA HIS A 297 6.19 15.86 -8.35
C HIS A 297 5.75 15.13 -9.63
N SER A 298 5.44 15.85 -10.71
CA SER A 298 4.94 15.25 -11.96
C SER A 298 5.87 14.22 -12.59
N HIS A 299 7.19 14.34 -12.34
CA HIS A 299 8.19 13.39 -12.83
C HIS A 299 8.12 12.02 -12.15
N GLU A 300 7.50 11.92 -10.96
CA GLU A 300 7.38 10.66 -10.24
C GLU A 300 6.28 9.76 -10.83
N TYR A 301 5.13 10.35 -11.19
CA TYR A 301 3.96 9.65 -11.75
C TYR A 301 3.29 10.46 -12.87
N PRO A 302 3.88 10.50 -14.07
CA PRO A 302 3.40 11.37 -15.15
C PRO A 302 1.92 11.20 -15.47
N LEU A 303 1.44 9.96 -15.62
CA LEU A 303 0.04 9.68 -15.91
C LEU A 303 -0.90 10.10 -14.77
N CYS A 304 -0.54 9.83 -13.51
CA CYS A 304 -1.37 10.25 -12.38
C CYS A 304 -1.44 11.78 -12.27
N SER A 305 -0.33 12.46 -12.55
CA SER A 305 -0.30 13.93 -12.55
C SER A 305 -1.12 14.52 -13.69
N GLU A 306 -1.01 13.99 -14.91
CA GLU A 306 -1.86 14.37 -16.05
C GLU A 306 -3.35 14.24 -15.69
N LEU A 307 -3.77 13.05 -15.27
CA LEU A 307 -5.15 12.77 -14.90
C LEU A 307 -5.65 13.64 -13.75
N MET A 308 -4.83 13.87 -12.72
CA MET A 308 -5.18 14.73 -11.59
C MET A 308 -5.33 16.21 -11.99
N GLN A 309 -4.55 16.68 -12.97
CA GLN A 309 -4.72 18.05 -13.46
C GLN A 309 -6.05 18.23 -14.18
N GLU A 310 -6.46 17.24 -14.97
CA GLU A 310 -7.71 17.24 -15.74
C GLU A 310 -8.95 16.92 -14.88
N PHE A 311 -8.79 16.26 -13.73
CA PHE A 311 -9.90 15.85 -12.89
C PHE A 311 -10.58 17.05 -12.18
N PRO A 312 -11.87 17.31 -12.43
CA PRO A 312 -12.63 18.35 -11.72
C PRO A 312 -12.97 17.88 -10.29
N GLU A 313 -13.37 18.79 -9.40
CA GLU A 313 -13.94 18.41 -8.08
C GLU A 313 -12.98 17.56 -7.22
N ARG A 314 -11.71 17.96 -7.13
CA ARG A 314 -10.64 17.19 -6.47
C ARG A 314 -10.93 16.87 -5.00
N GLU A 315 -11.81 17.63 -4.34
CA GLU A 315 -12.31 17.35 -3.00
C GLU A 315 -12.95 15.95 -2.86
N VAL A 316 -13.57 15.43 -3.94
CA VAL A 316 -14.12 14.06 -3.99
C VAL A 316 -13.03 13.03 -3.75
N LEU A 317 -11.85 13.20 -4.39
CA LEU A 317 -10.72 12.30 -4.21
C LEU A 317 -10.14 12.37 -2.79
N TYR A 318 -10.09 13.58 -2.20
CA TYR A 318 -9.59 13.74 -0.83
C TYR A 318 -10.53 13.10 0.20
N LEU A 319 -11.84 13.23 0.01
CA LEU A 319 -12.85 12.58 0.86
C LEU A 319 -12.80 11.06 0.68
N ALA A 320 -12.69 10.55 -0.55
CA ALA A 320 -12.49 9.13 -0.78
C ALA A 320 -11.22 8.61 -0.10
N CYS A 321 -10.10 9.36 -0.13
CA CYS A 321 -8.90 9.01 0.63
C CYS A 321 -9.19 8.92 2.13
N LEU A 322 -9.92 9.89 2.71
CA LEU A 322 -10.24 9.90 4.14
C LEU A 322 -11.10 8.71 4.58
N PHE A 323 -11.99 8.24 3.69
CA PHE A 323 -13.01 7.26 4.04
C PHE A 323 -12.72 5.82 3.60
N HIS A 324 -11.79 5.56 2.66
CA HIS A 324 -11.60 4.21 2.08
C HIS A 324 -11.38 3.12 3.13
N ASP A 325 -10.67 3.45 4.21
CA ASP A 325 -10.27 2.54 5.30
C ASP A 325 -10.85 2.92 6.67
N ILE A 326 -11.74 3.91 6.73
CA ILE A 326 -12.20 4.54 7.98
C ILE A 326 -12.91 3.57 8.93
N ALA A 327 -13.48 2.49 8.39
CA ALA A 327 -14.24 1.52 9.16
C ALA A 327 -13.40 0.31 9.63
N LYS A 328 -12.08 0.31 9.40
CA LYS A 328 -11.21 -0.78 9.84
C LYS A 328 -11.20 -0.93 11.36
N GLY A 329 -11.27 -2.18 11.80
CA GLY A 329 -11.34 -2.54 13.22
C GLY A 329 -12.76 -2.55 13.82
N ARG A 330 -13.82 -2.38 13.02
CA ARG A 330 -15.23 -2.49 13.46
C ARG A 330 -15.82 -3.91 13.34
N GLY A 331 -15.10 -4.84 12.69
CA GLY A 331 -15.63 -6.15 12.27
C GLY A 331 -16.50 -6.04 11.01
N GLY A 332 -16.66 -7.14 10.27
CA GLY A 332 -17.35 -7.15 8.97
C GLY A 332 -16.50 -6.60 7.81
N ASP A 333 -17.13 -6.33 6.67
CA ASP A 333 -16.47 -5.71 5.52
C ASP A 333 -16.33 -4.19 5.75
N HIS A 334 -15.09 -3.73 5.86
CA HIS A 334 -14.77 -2.32 6.09
C HIS A 334 -15.15 -1.43 4.90
N SER A 335 -15.15 -1.96 3.68
CA SER A 335 -15.55 -1.20 2.49
C SER A 335 -17.03 -0.85 2.57
N ASP A 336 -17.87 -1.77 3.05
CA ASP A 336 -19.33 -1.59 3.14
C ASP A 336 -19.71 -0.62 4.25
N LEU A 337 -19.09 -0.79 5.42
CA LEU A 337 -19.25 0.12 6.55
C LEU A 337 -18.75 1.52 6.20
N GLY A 338 -17.56 1.62 5.58
CA GLY A 338 -16.97 2.88 5.15
C GLY A 338 -17.81 3.58 4.07
N THR A 339 -18.45 2.82 3.17
CA THR A 339 -19.37 3.37 2.15
C THR A 339 -20.54 4.10 2.79
N THR A 340 -21.09 3.53 3.87
CA THR A 340 -22.21 4.13 4.61
C THR A 340 -21.74 5.39 5.32
N ASP A 341 -20.63 5.30 6.06
CA ASP A 341 -20.03 6.44 6.77
C ASP A 341 -19.72 7.61 5.81
N ALA A 342 -19.18 7.31 4.62
CA ALA A 342 -18.82 8.31 3.61
C ALA A 342 -20.06 8.99 3.02
N ARG A 343 -21.09 8.22 2.67
CA ARG A 343 -22.35 8.76 2.12
C ARG A 343 -23.01 9.71 3.10
N ASP A 344 -23.15 9.30 4.35
CA ASP A 344 -23.78 10.10 5.40
C ASP A 344 -23.00 11.39 5.65
N TYR A 345 -21.67 11.29 5.73
CA TYR A 345 -20.80 12.44 5.96
C TYR A 345 -20.82 13.44 4.80
N CYS A 346 -20.66 12.97 3.56
CA CYS A 346 -20.67 13.84 2.38
C CYS A 346 -22.05 14.49 2.15
N THR A 347 -23.14 13.79 2.47
CA THR A 347 -24.49 14.37 2.46
C THR A 347 -24.62 15.49 3.48
N ALA A 348 -24.15 15.26 4.72
CA ALA A 348 -24.16 16.27 5.77
C ALA A 348 -23.28 17.49 5.43
N LEU A 349 -22.18 17.31 4.70
CA LEU A 349 -21.37 18.41 4.16
C LEU A 349 -22.10 19.29 3.14
N GLY A 350 -23.25 18.87 2.62
CA GLY A 350 -24.02 19.60 1.61
C GLY A 350 -23.47 19.43 0.19
N MET A 351 -22.77 18.32 -0.08
CA MET A 351 -22.25 18.02 -1.41
C MET A 351 -23.38 17.61 -2.38
N PRO A 352 -23.24 17.87 -3.70
CA PRO A 352 -24.15 17.36 -4.71
C PRO A 352 -24.24 15.83 -4.69
N SER A 353 -25.43 15.28 -4.96
CA SER A 353 -25.68 13.83 -4.89
C SER A 353 -24.73 13.01 -5.78
N GLU A 354 -24.40 13.49 -6.99
CA GLU A 354 -23.44 12.83 -7.89
C GLU A 354 -22.05 12.68 -7.24
N GLN A 355 -21.57 13.71 -6.53
CA GLN A 355 -20.29 13.67 -5.84
C GLN A 355 -20.34 12.75 -4.63
N VAL A 356 -21.44 12.76 -3.86
CA VAL A 356 -21.67 11.85 -2.73
C VAL A 356 -21.62 10.39 -3.21
N ASP A 357 -22.32 10.08 -4.29
CA ASP A 357 -22.36 8.74 -4.86
C ASP A 357 -21.00 8.30 -5.40
N LEU A 358 -20.23 9.20 -6.01
CA LEU A 358 -18.87 8.91 -6.45
C LEU A 358 -17.93 8.63 -5.26
N VAL A 359 -17.97 9.43 -4.17
CA VAL A 359 -17.18 9.13 -2.96
C VAL A 359 -17.56 7.77 -2.39
N ALA A 360 -18.85 7.50 -2.22
CA ALA A 360 -19.34 6.23 -1.67
C ALA A 360 -18.92 5.04 -2.56
N TRP A 361 -19.03 5.17 -3.88
CA TRP A 361 -18.61 4.15 -4.84
C TRP A 361 -17.10 3.90 -4.80
N LEU A 362 -16.29 4.95 -4.69
CA LEU A 362 -14.83 4.83 -4.55
C LEU A 362 -14.45 4.09 -3.27
N VAL A 363 -15.10 4.39 -2.15
CA VAL A 363 -14.88 3.69 -0.87
C VAL A 363 -15.28 2.22 -0.98
N LYS A 364 -16.42 1.92 -1.61
CA LYS A 364 -16.87 0.53 -1.85
C LYS A 364 -15.88 -0.27 -2.71
N HIS A 365 -15.32 0.36 -3.73
CA HIS A 365 -14.53 -0.31 -4.77
C HIS A 365 -13.02 -0.06 -4.69
N HIS A 366 -12.49 0.53 -3.62
CA HIS A 366 -11.08 0.94 -3.53
C HIS A 366 -10.10 -0.23 -3.76
N LEU A 367 -10.45 -1.46 -3.36
CA LEU A 367 -9.66 -2.67 -3.60
C LEU A 367 -9.91 -3.33 -4.96
N THR A 368 -11.00 -2.97 -5.66
CA THR A 368 -11.46 -3.69 -6.85
C THR A 368 -10.45 -3.62 -8.00
N MET A 369 -9.93 -2.43 -8.31
CA MET A 369 -8.96 -2.29 -9.40
C MET A 369 -7.66 -3.05 -9.13
N SER A 370 -7.16 -2.97 -7.89
CA SER A 370 -5.97 -3.71 -7.45
C SER A 370 -6.18 -5.22 -7.58
N SER A 371 -7.34 -5.71 -7.15
CA SER A 371 -7.73 -7.12 -7.27
C SER A 371 -7.83 -7.57 -8.73
N VAL A 372 -8.56 -6.85 -9.58
CA VAL A 372 -8.70 -7.19 -11.01
C VAL A 372 -7.34 -7.21 -11.70
N ALA A 373 -6.51 -6.18 -11.48
CA ALA A 373 -5.20 -6.08 -12.13
C ALA A 373 -4.23 -7.20 -11.72
N GLN A 374 -4.32 -7.70 -10.49
CA GLN A 374 -3.37 -8.68 -9.94
C GLN A 374 -3.88 -10.12 -9.97
N LYS A 375 -5.19 -10.35 -9.92
CA LYS A 375 -5.80 -11.69 -9.80
C LYS A 375 -6.46 -12.18 -11.10
N LYS A 376 -6.87 -11.28 -12.00
CA LYS A 376 -7.48 -11.65 -13.29
C LYS A 376 -6.51 -11.47 -14.45
N ASP A 377 -6.80 -12.10 -15.59
CA ASP A 377 -6.02 -11.87 -16.81
C ASP A 377 -6.51 -10.61 -17.53
N ILE A 378 -5.82 -9.48 -17.32
CA ILE A 378 -6.19 -8.20 -17.94
C ILE A 378 -5.93 -8.14 -19.46
N ALA A 379 -5.34 -9.18 -20.05
CA ALA A 379 -5.25 -9.31 -21.51
C ALA A 379 -6.57 -9.82 -22.14
N ASP A 380 -7.40 -10.50 -21.34
CA ASP A 380 -8.71 -11.02 -21.72
C ASP A 380 -9.72 -9.86 -21.90
N PRO A 381 -10.26 -9.66 -23.11
CA PRO A 381 -11.27 -8.63 -23.36
C PRO A 381 -12.51 -8.74 -22.46
N ALA A 382 -12.90 -9.95 -22.03
CA ALA A 382 -14.06 -10.15 -21.16
C ALA A 382 -13.84 -9.53 -19.77
N VAL A 383 -12.63 -9.71 -19.21
CA VAL A 383 -12.24 -9.09 -17.92
C VAL A 383 -12.27 -7.56 -18.02
N VAL A 384 -11.74 -7.00 -19.11
CA VAL A 384 -11.75 -5.55 -19.35
C VAL A 384 -13.17 -5.02 -19.52
N ARG A 385 -14.06 -5.74 -20.22
CA ARG A 385 -15.48 -5.39 -20.38
C ARG A 385 -16.23 -5.39 -19.05
N GLU A 386 -16.05 -6.43 -18.23
CA GLU A 386 -16.65 -6.53 -16.90
C GLU A 386 -16.23 -5.32 -16.03
N PHE A 387 -14.93 -5.02 -16.00
CA PHE A 387 -14.41 -3.89 -15.24
C PHE A 387 -14.87 -2.53 -15.80
N ALA A 388 -14.99 -2.39 -17.12
CA ALA A 388 -15.54 -1.19 -17.74
C ALA A 388 -17.02 -0.98 -17.38
N SER A 389 -17.81 -2.05 -17.40
CA SER A 389 -19.21 -2.02 -17.01
C SER A 389 -19.37 -1.63 -15.54
N LEU A 390 -18.47 -2.10 -14.67
CA LEU A 390 -18.43 -1.69 -13.26
C LEU A 390 -18.12 -0.19 -13.11
N CYS A 391 -17.12 0.31 -13.84
CA CYS A 391 -16.73 1.73 -13.76
C CYS A 391 -17.83 2.66 -14.30
N GLY A 392 -18.52 2.26 -15.37
CA GLY A 392 -19.64 2.98 -15.99
C GLY A 392 -19.25 4.27 -16.74
N SER A 393 -18.22 4.99 -16.30
CA SER A 393 -17.75 6.24 -16.91
C SER A 393 -16.24 6.44 -16.79
N GLU A 394 -15.67 7.28 -17.67
CA GLU A 394 -14.26 7.66 -17.60
C GLU A 394 -13.93 8.41 -16.29
N LYS A 395 -14.85 9.25 -15.79
CA LYS A 395 -14.70 9.97 -14.52
C LYS A 395 -14.49 9.00 -13.35
N SER A 396 -15.34 7.98 -13.22
CA SER A 396 -15.21 6.96 -12.17
C SER A 396 -13.93 6.13 -12.31
N LEU A 397 -13.56 5.77 -13.55
CA LEU A 397 -12.33 5.02 -13.84
C LEU A 397 -11.09 5.82 -13.44
N VAL A 398 -11.01 7.10 -13.79
CA VAL A 398 -9.89 7.99 -13.43
C VAL A 398 -9.80 8.15 -11.91
N ALA A 399 -10.93 8.38 -11.25
CA ALA A 399 -10.96 8.53 -9.80
C ALA A 399 -10.50 7.26 -9.08
N LEU A 400 -10.95 6.08 -9.52
CA LEU A 400 -10.54 4.80 -8.96
C LEU A 400 -9.05 4.54 -9.19
N TYR A 401 -8.55 4.80 -10.40
CA TYR A 401 -7.12 4.65 -10.70
C TYR A 401 -6.25 5.52 -9.80
N LEU A 402 -6.57 6.81 -9.64
CA LEU A 402 -5.83 7.71 -8.77
C LEU A 402 -5.86 7.26 -7.32
N LEU A 403 -7.01 6.83 -6.82
CA LEU A 403 -7.15 6.32 -5.44
C LEU A 403 -6.34 5.04 -5.24
N THR A 404 -6.47 4.06 -6.14
CA THR A 404 -5.74 2.79 -6.06
C THR A 404 -4.23 3.00 -6.11
N VAL A 405 -3.72 3.88 -6.97
CA VAL A 405 -2.27 4.18 -7.00
C VAL A 405 -1.83 4.89 -5.72
N ALA A 406 -2.61 5.86 -5.22
CA ALA A 406 -2.29 6.55 -3.96
C ALA A 406 -2.28 5.59 -2.75
N ASP A 407 -3.23 4.67 -2.71
CA ASP A 407 -3.43 3.67 -1.65
C ASP A 407 -2.28 2.67 -1.59
N ILE A 408 -2.01 1.96 -2.70
CA ILE A 408 -0.94 0.95 -2.75
C ILE A 408 0.42 1.58 -2.37
N ARG A 409 0.67 2.83 -2.77
CA ARG A 409 1.87 3.58 -2.37
C ARG A 409 1.87 4.02 -0.90
N GLY A 410 0.69 4.22 -0.32
CA GLY A 410 0.50 4.57 1.08
C GLY A 410 0.65 3.39 2.05
N THR A 411 0.64 2.15 1.56
CA THR A 411 0.77 0.93 2.41
C THR A 411 2.19 0.70 2.91
N SER A 412 3.16 0.48 2.02
CA SER A 412 4.60 0.41 2.31
C SER A 412 5.47 0.56 1.06
N PRO A 413 6.75 0.96 1.20
CA PRO A 413 7.69 1.08 0.07
C PRO A 413 7.94 -0.23 -0.68
N LYS A 414 7.66 -1.39 -0.06
CA LYS A 414 7.90 -2.72 -0.65
C LYS A 414 6.74 -3.23 -1.51
N VAL A 415 5.53 -2.70 -1.30
CA VAL A 415 4.33 -3.19 -1.99
C VAL A 415 4.24 -2.63 -3.39
N TRP A 416 4.60 -1.36 -3.59
CA TRP A 416 4.59 -0.69 -4.90
C TRP A 416 5.85 -1.02 -5.70
N ASN A 417 5.69 -1.55 -6.91
CA ASN A 417 6.79 -1.82 -7.84
C ASN A 417 6.36 -1.54 -9.30
N ASN A 418 7.33 -1.49 -10.21
CA ASN A 418 7.09 -1.18 -11.62
C ASN A 418 6.14 -2.18 -12.30
N TRP A 419 6.14 -3.45 -11.86
CA TRP A 419 5.23 -4.48 -12.37
C TRP A 419 3.76 -4.15 -12.05
N LYS A 420 3.44 -3.87 -10.78
CA LYS A 420 2.08 -3.50 -10.36
C LYS A 420 1.63 -2.20 -11.01
N ALA A 421 2.52 -1.21 -11.11
CA ALA A 421 2.24 0.04 -11.82
C ALA A 421 1.78 -0.24 -13.26
N ARG A 422 2.50 -1.13 -13.97
CA ARG A 422 2.17 -1.53 -15.34
C ARG A 422 0.84 -2.25 -15.44
N LEU A 423 0.53 -3.19 -14.54
CA LEU A 423 -0.75 -3.91 -14.55
C LEU A 423 -1.93 -2.94 -14.38
N LEU A 424 -1.82 -2.00 -13.44
CA LEU A 424 -2.86 -0.99 -13.21
C LEU A 424 -3.00 -0.06 -14.42
N GLU A 425 -1.91 0.41 -14.99
CA GLU A 425 -1.93 1.29 -16.16
C GLU A 425 -2.48 0.57 -17.41
N GLN A 426 -2.15 -0.70 -17.61
CA GLN A 426 -2.69 -1.50 -18.72
C GLN A 426 -4.20 -1.67 -18.60
N LEU A 427 -4.69 -2.05 -17.42
CA LEU A 427 -6.11 -2.13 -17.15
C LEU A 427 -6.79 -0.78 -17.37
N PHE A 428 -6.23 0.30 -16.81
CA PHE A 428 -6.76 1.66 -16.99
C PHE A 428 -6.88 2.04 -18.46
N ARG A 429 -5.81 1.90 -19.25
CA ARG A 429 -5.80 2.29 -20.67
C ARG A 429 -6.77 1.45 -21.50
N ALA A 430 -6.80 0.13 -21.28
CA ALA A 430 -7.71 -0.76 -21.99
C ALA A 430 -9.18 -0.41 -21.70
N THR A 431 -9.51 -0.18 -20.42
CA THR A 431 -10.85 0.21 -19.99
C THR A 431 -11.25 1.60 -20.50
N ARG A 432 -10.33 2.56 -20.46
CA ARG A 432 -10.57 3.92 -21.00
C ARG A 432 -10.86 3.90 -22.50
N THR A 433 -10.12 3.11 -23.28
CA THR A 433 -10.40 2.93 -24.71
C THR A 433 -11.80 2.39 -24.93
N LEU A 434 -12.22 1.36 -24.18
CA LEU A 434 -13.55 0.78 -24.31
C LEU A 434 -14.66 1.78 -23.97
N LEU A 435 -14.49 2.58 -22.91
CA LEU A 435 -15.47 3.58 -22.47
C LEU A 435 -15.60 4.76 -23.44
N THR A 436 -14.52 5.13 -24.14
CA THR A 436 -14.48 6.30 -25.04
C THR A 436 -14.77 5.98 -26.50
N GLN A 437 -14.30 4.82 -26.98
CA GLN A 437 -14.41 4.42 -28.40
C GLN A 437 -15.49 3.36 -28.64
N GLY A 438 -16.09 2.81 -27.57
CA GLY A 438 -17.06 1.73 -27.63
C GLY A 438 -16.42 0.34 -27.68
N ALA A 439 -17.26 -0.69 -27.58
CA ALA A 439 -16.81 -2.07 -27.63
C ALA A 439 -16.52 -2.50 -29.06
N SER A 440 -15.24 -2.72 -29.38
CA SER A 440 -14.83 -3.49 -30.56
C SER A 440 -15.21 -4.96 -30.38
N SER A 441 -15.48 -5.66 -31.46
CA SER A 441 -15.67 -7.11 -31.39
C SER A 441 -14.35 -7.79 -30.99
N ASP A 442 -14.42 -8.95 -30.33
CA ASP A 442 -13.22 -9.73 -29.99
C ASP A 442 -12.42 -10.10 -31.24
N PHE A 443 -13.09 -10.25 -32.37
CA PHE A 443 -12.45 -10.52 -33.66
C PHE A 443 -11.58 -9.34 -34.12
N ASP A 444 -12.10 -8.12 -34.02
CA ASP A 444 -11.37 -6.90 -34.44
C ASP A 444 -10.14 -6.67 -33.56
N LEU A 445 -10.27 -6.85 -32.24
CA LEU A 445 -9.14 -6.71 -31.30
C LEU A 445 -8.00 -7.68 -31.60
N LEU A 446 -8.33 -8.92 -31.98
CA LEU A 446 -7.34 -9.92 -32.37
C LEU A 446 -6.70 -9.60 -33.72
N ALA A 447 -7.48 -9.09 -34.67
CA ALA A 447 -6.98 -8.66 -35.96
C ALA A 447 -6.00 -7.48 -35.80
N ASP A 448 -6.33 -6.48 -34.99
CA ASP A 448 -5.47 -5.32 -34.71
C ASP A 448 -4.15 -5.73 -34.05
N ARG A 449 -4.19 -6.67 -33.10
CA ARG A 449 -2.97 -7.22 -32.48
C ARG A 449 -2.05 -7.89 -33.50
N LEU A 450 -2.61 -8.64 -34.46
CA LEU A 450 -1.83 -9.26 -35.53
C LEU A 450 -1.25 -8.21 -36.50
N VAL A 451 -2.02 -7.19 -36.86
CA VAL A 451 -1.55 -6.07 -37.69
C VAL A 451 -0.38 -5.35 -37.02
N GLU A 452 -0.50 -5.02 -35.74
CA GLU A 452 0.56 -4.37 -34.99
C GLU A 452 1.78 -5.29 -34.82
N SER A 453 1.57 -6.58 -34.57
CA SER A 453 2.65 -7.57 -34.51
C SER A 453 3.44 -7.67 -35.82
N ARG A 454 2.74 -7.66 -36.97
CA ARG A 454 3.35 -7.60 -38.31
C ARG A 454 4.19 -6.34 -38.51
N ARG A 455 3.67 -5.19 -38.07
CA ARG A 455 4.39 -3.91 -38.10
C ARG A 455 5.67 -3.99 -37.27
N LEU A 456 5.59 -4.50 -36.05
CA LEU A 456 6.74 -4.67 -35.15
C LEU A 456 7.79 -5.64 -35.70
N LEU A 457 7.38 -6.77 -36.31
CA LEU A 457 8.31 -7.70 -36.98
C LEU A 457 9.05 -7.06 -38.15
N SER A 458 8.36 -6.22 -38.92
CA SER A 458 8.93 -5.52 -40.07
C SER A 458 10.06 -4.57 -39.66
N LEU A 459 10.00 -4.00 -38.45
CA LEU A 459 11.09 -3.18 -37.88
C LEU A 459 12.39 -3.98 -37.64
N TYR A 460 12.31 -5.31 -37.58
CA TYR A 460 13.47 -6.21 -37.48
C TYR A 460 13.91 -6.78 -38.83
N ALA A 461 13.42 -6.23 -39.95
CA ALA A 461 13.69 -6.72 -41.30
C ALA A 461 13.34 -8.20 -41.51
N ILE A 462 12.34 -8.71 -40.78
CA ILE A 462 11.82 -10.07 -40.94
C ILE A 462 10.66 -10.03 -41.91
N ASP A 463 10.76 -10.84 -42.96
CA ASP A 463 9.66 -11.05 -43.91
C ASP A 463 8.47 -11.69 -43.19
N VAL A 464 7.37 -10.94 -43.13
CA VAL A 464 6.11 -11.33 -42.49
C VAL A 464 5.57 -12.64 -43.06
N ALA A 465 5.80 -12.91 -44.36
CA ALA A 465 5.35 -14.15 -44.98
C ALA A 465 5.99 -15.40 -44.34
N LYS A 466 7.17 -15.27 -43.74
CA LYS A 466 7.84 -16.36 -43.02
C LYS A 466 7.23 -16.61 -41.64
N ALA A 467 6.66 -15.58 -41.00
CA ALA A 467 6.00 -15.70 -39.71
C ALA A 467 4.59 -16.32 -39.81
N GLU A 468 3.96 -16.28 -41.00
CA GLU A 468 2.63 -16.88 -41.24
C GLU A 468 2.58 -18.37 -40.90
N LYS A 469 3.64 -19.13 -41.19
CA LYS A 469 3.70 -20.56 -40.82
C LYS A 469 3.55 -20.74 -39.31
N PHE A 470 4.26 -19.93 -38.53
CA PHE A 470 4.19 -19.95 -37.07
C PHE A 470 2.81 -19.48 -36.58
N TRP A 471 2.29 -18.36 -37.06
CA TRP A 471 0.99 -17.86 -36.57
C TRP A 471 -0.19 -18.79 -36.86
N ARG A 472 -0.13 -19.59 -37.93
CA ARG A 472 -1.15 -20.62 -38.22
C ARG A 472 -1.21 -21.73 -37.18
N THR A 473 -0.13 -21.98 -36.44
CA THR A 473 -0.13 -22.99 -35.36
C THR A 473 -0.83 -22.48 -34.10
N LEU A 474 -1.06 -21.17 -33.99
CA LEU A 474 -1.64 -20.52 -32.83
C LEU A 474 -3.17 -20.44 -32.96
N ASP A 475 -3.85 -20.34 -31.83
CA ASP A 475 -5.30 -20.19 -31.74
C ASP A 475 -5.70 -18.80 -31.21
N SER A 476 -7.01 -18.55 -31.13
CA SER A 476 -7.55 -17.31 -30.59
C SER A 476 -7.16 -17.13 -29.12
N VAL A 477 -7.07 -18.20 -28.33
CA VAL A 477 -6.72 -18.14 -26.90
C VAL A 477 -5.31 -17.57 -26.72
N TYR A 478 -4.35 -18.03 -27.51
CA TYR A 478 -3.00 -17.47 -27.49
C TYR A 478 -2.98 -15.97 -27.83
N LEU A 479 -3.68 -15.58 -28.89
CA LEU A 479 -3.70 -14.18 -29.34
C LEU A 479 -4.43 -13.26 -28.34
N GLN A 480 -5.42 -13.78 -27.61
CA GLN A 480 -6.10 -13.08 -26.52
C GLN A 480 -5.19 -12.85 -25.31
N ARG A 481 -4.30 -13.80 -25.02
CA ARG A 481 -3.43 -13.74 -23.82
C ARG A 481 -2.09 -13.02 -24.04
N HIS A 482 -1.75 -12.67 -25.29
CA HIS A 482 -0.46 -12.03 -25.60
C HIS A 482 -0.65 -10.68 -26.29
N SER A 483 0.21 -9.73 -25.90
CA SER A 483 0.31 -8.42 -26.56
C SER A 483 0.94 -8.52 -27.95
N ALA A 484 0.71 -7.53 -28.80
CA ALA A 484 1.32 -7.48 -30.14
C ALA A 484 2.86 -7.56 -30.10
N ASP A 485 3.49 -6.94 -29.10
CA ASP A 485 4.95 -7.01 -28.89
C ASP A 485 5.42 -8.43 -28.50
N GLU A 486 4.70 -9.12 -27.62
CA GLU A 486 5.00 -10.52 -27.27
C GLU A 486 4.83 -11.43 -28.48
N ILE A 487 3.74 -11.27 -29.25
CA ILE A 487 3.48 -12.05 -30.46
C ILE A 487 4.61 -11.84 -31.49
N ALA A 488 5.04 -10.59 -31.69
CA ALA A 488 6.15 -10.27 -32.58
C ALA A 488 7.48 -10.85 -32.08
N TRP A 489 7.73 -10.78 -30.77
CA TRP A 489 8.92 -11.36 -30.16
C TRP A 489 8.97 -12.88 -30.30
N HIS A 490 7.85 -13.58 -30.08
CA HIS A 490 7.77 -15.04 -30.26
C HIS A 490 8.01 -15.40 -31.74
N ALA A 491 7.31 -14.73 -32.65
CA ALA A 491 7.47 -14.95 -34.08
C ALA A 491 8.92 -14.74 -34.55
N ARG A 492 9.59 -13.67 -34.09
CA ARG A 492 11.00 -13.39 -34.40
C ARG A 492 11.93 -14.55 -34.02
N ASN A 493 11.63 -15.24 -32.93
CA ASN A 493 12.45 -16.33 -32.44
C ASN A 493 12.10 -17.69 -33.06
N LEU A 494 10.91 -17.86 -33.63
CA LEU A 494 10.36 -19.16 -34.00
C LEU A 494 10.03 -19.33 -35.49
N PHE A 495 9.94 -18.24 -36.27
CA PHE A 495 9.48 -18.31 -37.68
C PHE A 495 10.25 -19.30 -38.57
N TRP A 496 11.53 -19.57 -38.26
CA TRP A 496 12.40 -20.46 -39.04
C TRP A 496 12.57 -21.86 -38.42
N ARG A 497 11.93 -22.14 -37.30
CA ARG A 497 12.10 -23.39 -36.52
C ARG A 497 10.82 -23.79 -35.76
N VAL A 498 9.69 -23.70 -36.44
CA VAL A 498 8.37 -24.07 -35.90
C VAL A 498 8.32 -25.54 -35.50
N ASP A 499 8.95 -26.43 -36.27
CA ASP A 499 8.93 -27.87 -36.04
C ASP A 499 10.27 -28.36 -35.45
N THR A 500 10.75 -27.71 -34.39
CA THR A 500 12.07 -28.00 -33.81
C THR A 500 12.04 -29.14 -32.79
N ASP A 501 12.94 -30.11 -32.93
CA ASP A 501 13.11 -31.20 -31.96
C ASP A 501 13.87 -30.79 -30.69
N THR A 502 14.43 -29.58 -30.67
CA THR A 502 15.23 -29.05 -29.54
C THR A 502 14.47 -27.96 -28.81
N PRO A 503 14.44 -27.96 -27.46
CA PRO A 503 13.81 -26.88 -26.71
C PRO A 503 14.40 -25.52 -27.07
N VAL A 504 13.54 -24.54 -27.31
CA VAL A 504 13.91 -23.14 -27.56
C VAL A 504 13.50 -22.32 -26.35
N VAL A 505 14.48 -21.94 -25.55
CA VAL A 505 14.29 -20.98 -24.46
C VAL A 505 14.87 -19.64 -24.85
N ARG A 506 14.09 -18.56 -24.72
CA ARG A 506 14.56 -17.20 -24.98
C ARG A 506 14.14 -16.27 -23.88
N THR A 507 15.04 -15.39 -23.50
CA THR A 507 14.84 -14.43 -22.43
C THR A 507 15.05 -13.02 -22.94
N ARG A 508 14.28 -12.07 -22.42
CA ARG A 508 14.50 -10.65 -22.67
C ARG A 508 14.21 -9.85 -21.41
N LEU A 509 14.81 -8.67 -21.32
CA LEU A 509 14.35 -7.65 -20.40
C LEU A 509 12.90 -7.31 -20.72
N MET A 510 12.11 -7.07 -19.68
CA MET A 510 10.78 -6.50 -19.87
C MET A 510 10.89 -5.15 -20.60
N PRO A 511 10.11 -4.92 -21.68
CA PRO A 511 10.17 -3.66 -22.44
C PRO A 511 9.91 -2.41 -21.60
N ALA A 512 9.10 -2.52 -20.55
CA ALA A 512 8.85 -1.48 -19.56
C ALA A 512 8.73 -2.12 -18.16
N GLY A 513 9.78 -1.99 -17.35
CA GLY A 513 9.77 -2.43 -15.95
C GLY A 513 11.05 -3.17 -15.53
N GLU A 514 10.99 -3.75 -14.33
CA GLU A 514 12.04 -4.61 -13.77
C GLU A 514 11.65 -6.08 -13.93
N GLY A 515 12.61 -6.92 -14.31
CA GLY A 515 12.40 -8.35 -14.51
C GLY A 515 12.72 -8.84 -15.92
N LEU A 516 12.50 -10.13 -16.12
CA LEU A 516 12.74 -10.84 -17.37
C LEU A 516 11.46 -11.51 -17.85
N GLN A 517 11.26 -11.49 -19.17
CA GLN A 517 10.33 -12.40 -19.83
C GLN A 517 11.11 -13.61 -20.32
N VAL A 518 10.54 -14.80 -20.10
CA VAL A 518 11.11 -16.09 -20.53
C VAL A 518 10.07 -16.78 -21.40
N MET A 519 10.44 -17.06 -22.64
CA MET A 519 9.67 -17.87 -23.60
C MET A 519 10.27 -19.27 -23.62
N VAL A 520 9.43 -20.29 -23.46
CA VAL A 520 9.79 -21.70 -23.59
C VAL A 520 8.97 -22.30 -24.73
N TYR A 521 9.65 -22.83 -25.74
CA TYR A 521 9.01 -23.49 -26.88
C TYR A 521 9.58 -24.89 -27.10
N VAL A 522 8.75 -25.92 -26.98
CA VAL A 522 9.14 -27.34 -27.08
C VAL A 522 7.90 -28.19 -27.39
N THR A 523 8.06 -29.40 -27.92
CA THR A 523 6.97 -30.38 -27.96
C THR A 523 6.40 -30.57 -26.56
N ASP A 524 5.08 -30.47 -26.42
CA ASP A 524 4.43 -30.53 -25.12
C ASP A 524 4.73 -31.87 -24.42
N GLN A 525 4.99 -31.81 -23.13
CA GLN A 525 5.45 -32.96 -22.36
C GLN A 525 4.96 -32.90 -20.90
N PRO A 526 4.72 -34.06 -20.25
CA PRO A 526 4.30 -34.10 -18.87
C PRO A 526 5.25 -33.32 -17.94
N ARG A 527 4.68 -32.64 -16.94
CA ARG A 527 5.42 -31.88 -15.91
C ARG A 527 6.29 -30.74 -16.44
N LEU A 528 6.10 -30.28 -17.69
CA LEU A 528 6.88 -29.17 -18.27
C LEU A 528 6.89 -27.93 -17.36
N PHE A 529 5.71 -27.46 -16.95
CA PHE A 529 5.59 -26.30 -16.07
C PHE A 529 6.33 -26.50 -14.74
N ALA A 530 6.16 -27.65 -14.10
CA ALA A 530 6.82 -28.00 -12.83
C ALA A 530 8.36 -28.01 -12.97
N ARG A 531 8.89 -28.52 -14.09
CA ARG A 531 10.34 -28.51 -14.37
C ARG A 531 10.88 -27.09 -14.52
N VAL A 532 10.16 -26.21 -15.20
CA VAL A 532 10.56 -24.79 -15.33
C VAL A 532 10.52 -24.10 -13.96
N MET A 533 9.46 -24.33 -13.15
CA MET A 533 9.36 -23.77 -11.80
C MET A 533 10.49 -24.23 -10.87
N LYS A 534 10.93 -25.49 -11.00
CA LYS A 534 12.07 -26.04 -10.25
C LYS A 534 13.37 -25.29 -10.57
N VAL A 535 13.60 -24.93 -11.84
CA VAL A 535 14.76 -24.14 -12.26
C VAL A 535 14.69 -22.73 -11.68
N PHE A 536 13.53 -22.05 -11.77
CA PHE A 536 13.37 -20.71 -11.17
C PHE A 536 13.60 -20.73 -9.66
N ALA A 537 13.03 -21.71 -8.94
CA ALA A 537 13.22 -21.86 -7.51
C ALA A 537 14.70 -22.10 -7.13
N ARG A 538 15.42 -22.95 -7.89
CA ARG A 538 16.85 -23.24 -7.68
C ARG A 538 17.72 -21.99 -7.88
N LEU A 539 17.40 -21.18 -8.90
CA LEU A 539 18.15 -19.97 -9.25
C LEU A 539 17.69 -18.72 -8.46
N GLY A 540 16.70 -18.86 -7.57
CA GLY A 540 16.21 -17.76 -6.73
C GLY A 540 15.34 -16.74 -7.45
N PHE A 541 14.71 -17.12 -8.56
CA PHE A 541 13.73 -16.26 -9.25
C PHE A 541 12.34 -16.41 -8.65
N SER A 542 11.67 -15.27 -8.47
CA SER A 542 10.24 -15.21 -8.19
C SER A 542 9.49 -15.07 -9.51
N VAL A 543 8.46 -15.90 -9.70
CA VAL A 543 7.53 -15.76 -10.82
C VAL A 543 6.48 -14.72 -10.44
N LEU A 544 6.08 -13.89 -11.40
CA LEU A 544 5.01 -12.89 -11.24
C LEU A 544 3.78 -13.26 -12.09
N ASP A 545 4.04 -13.82 -13.27
CA ASP A 545 3.03 -14.17 -14.26
C ASP A 545 3.50 -15.38 -15.06
N ALA A 546 2.60 -16.31 -15.35
CA ALA A 546 2.84 -17.40 -16.28
C ALA A 546 1.62 -17.61 -17.18
N ARG A 547 1.85 -17.72 -18.48
CA ARG A 547 0.85 -18.04 -19.50
C ARG A 547 1.31 -19.30 -20.22
N VAL A 548 0.54 -20.36 -20.07
CA VAL A 548 0.83 -21.68 -20.62
C VAL A 548 -0.07 -21.88 -21.83
N HIS A 549 0.50 -22.33 -22.94
CA HIS A 549 -0.25 -22.52 -24.17
C HIS A 549 0.29 -23.70 -24.96
N THR A 550 -0.57 -24.66 -25.26
CA THR A 550 -0.26 -25.72 -26.22
C THR A 550 -0.87 -25.36 -27.58
N SER A 551 -0.01 -25.19 -28.58
CA SER A 551 -0.39 -24.89 -29.95
C SER A 551 -1.11 -26.06 -30.64
N LYS A 552 -1.76 -25.78 -31.77
CA LYS A 552 -2.47 -26.80 -32.58
C LYS A 552 -1.56 -27.91 -33.10
N SER A 553 -0.26 -27.65 -33.20
CA SER A 553 0.76 -28.60 -33.62
C SER A 553 1.37 -29.40 -32.45
N GLY A 554 0.85 -29.27 -31.24
CA GLY A 554 1.32 -30.03 -30.06
C GLY A 554 2.61 -29.49 -29.42
N TYR A 555 2.98 -28.23 -29.71
CA TYR A 555 4.09 -27.55 -29.03
C TYR A 555 3.58 -26.68 -27.89
N ALA A 556 4.20 -26.78 -26.73
CA ALA A 556 4.07 -25.82 -25.63
C ALA A 556 4.80 -24.52 -26.01
N LEU A 557 4.14 -23.38 -25.80
CA LEU A 557 4.65 -22.03 -25.95
C LEU A 557 4.33 -21.24 -24.67
N ASP A 558 5.15 -21.47 -23.66
CA ASP A 558 4.94 -20.91 -22.33
C ASP A 558 5.71 -19.61 -22.17
N THR A 559 5.05 -18.62 -21.56
CA THR A 559 5.62 -17.30 -21.29
C THR A 559 5.58 -17.01 -19.81
N PHE A 560 6.74 -16.71 -19.22
CA PHE A 560 6.88 -16.38 -17.81
C PHE A 560 7.41 -14.95 -17.65
N THR A 561 6.89 -14.23 -16.66
CA THR A 561 7.52 -13.01 -16.15
C THR A 561 8.14 -13.31 -14.80
N VAL A 562 9.45 -13.08 -14.66
CA VAL A 562 10.21 -13.38 -13.45
C VAL A 562 11.05 -12.20 -12.98
N ILE A 563 11.27 -12.12 -11.68
CA ILE A 563 12.18 -11.16 -11.05
C ILE A 563 13.19 -11.90 -10.16
N ASN A 564 14.39 -11.35 -10.04
CA ASN A 564 15.38 -11.83 -9.08
C ASN A 564 15.49 -10.83 -7.93
N PRO A 565 14.99 -11.17 -6.71
CA PRO A 565 14.98 -10.25 -5.58
C PRO A 565 16.37 -9.80 -5.09
N GLY A 566 17.45 -10.50 -5.49
CA GLY A 566 18.81 -10.26 -5.01
C GLY A 566 19.80 -9.68 -6.03
N SER A 567 19.40 -9.47 -7.29
CA SER A 567 20.32 -9.03 -8.35
C SER A 567 20.23 -7.53 -8.61
N VAL A 568 21.35 -6.82 -8.41
CA VAL A 568 21.53 -5.43 -8.87
C VAL A 568 21.74 -5.43 -10.39
N SER A 569 21.13 -4.47 -11.09
CA SER A 569 20.87 -4.38 -12.55
C SER A 569 22.04 -4.54 -13.54
N SER A 570 23.25 -4.90 -13.11
CA SER A 570 24.46 -4.84 -13.94
C SER A 570 24.82 -6.13 -14.70
N ALA A 571 24.23 -7.30 -14.38
CA ALA A 571 24.61 -8.59 -14.96
C ALA A 571 23.51 -9.30 -15.77
N TYR A 572 22.57 -8.55 -16.37
CA TYR A 572 21.41 -9.15 -17.05
C TYR A 572 21.78 -10.10 -18.19
N ARG A 573 22.86 -9.84 -18.95
CA ARG A 573 23.29 -10.71 -20.06
C ARG A 573 23.69 -12.11 -19.58
N ASP A 574 24.49 -12.19 -18.54
CA ASP A 574 24.95 -13.46 -17.99
C ASP A 574 23.77 -14.24 -17.38
N ILE A 575 22.87 -13.52 -16.70
CA ILE A 575 21.65 -14.09 -16.13
C ILE A 575 20.72 -14.63 -17.22
N THR A 576 20.52 -13.90 -18.32
CA THR A 576 19.69 -14.35 -19.44
C THR A 576 20.23 -15.63 -20.06
N GLN A 577 21.54 -15.69 -20.31
CA GLN A 577 22.18 -16.88 -20.88
C GLN A 577 22.12 -18.08 -19.92
N LEU A 578 22.33 -17.83 -18.62
CA LEU A 578 22.21 -18.87 -17.58
C LEU A 578 20.78 -19.44 -17.55
N LEU A 579 19.75 -18.60 -17.54
CA LEU A 579 18.36 -19.04 -17.55
C LEU A 579 18.03 -19.83 -18.81
N GLU A 580 18.41 -19.33 -19.98
CA GLU A 580 18.19 -20.05 -21.24
C GLU A 580 18.85 -21.43 -21.20
N HIS A 581 20.10 -21.52 -20.76
CA HIS A 581 20.84 -22.76 -20.67
C HIS A 581 20.22 -23.76 -19.67
N GLU A 582 20.00 -23.33 -18.43
CA GLU A 582 19.51 -24.19 -17.34
C GLU A 582 18.10 -24.73 -17.62
N ILE A 583 17.21 -23.93 -18.21
CA ILE A 583 15.88 -24.39 -18.59
C ILE A 583 15.99 -25.35 -19.78
N THR A 584 16.85 -25.05 -20.77
CA THR A 584 17.04 -25.92 -21.94
C THR A 584 17.57 -27.29 -21.53
N GLU A 585 18.60 -27.34 -20.66
CA GLU A 585 19.15 -28.59 -20.11
C GLU A 585 18.09 -29.37 -19.31
N SER A 586 17.32 -28.69 -18.46
CA SER A 586 16.24 -29.31 -17.66
C SER A 586 15.15 -29.94 -18.53
N LEU A 587 14.83 -29.32 -19.68
CA LEU A 587 13.83 -29.83 -20.63
C LEU A 587 14.39 -30.94 -21.53
N ALA A 588 15.67 -30.87 -21.91
CA ALA A 588 16.34 -31.87 -22.74
C ALA A 588 16.72 -33.15 -21.97
N ARG A 589 17.02 -33.00 -20.66
CA ARG A 589 17.32 -34.11 -19.75
C ARG A 589 16.37 -34.05 -18.55
N PRO A 590 15.13 -34.53 -18.71
CA PRO A 590 14.14 -34.49 -17.65
C PRO A 590 14.63 -35.12 -16.35
N ASP A 591 14.65 -34.33 -15.28
CA ASP A 591 14.84 -34.82 -13.92
C ASP A 591 13.49 -34.85 -13.21
N ASP A 592 12.92 -36.05 -13.09
CA ASP A 592 11.63 -36.29 -12.45
C ASP A 592 11.72 -36.37 -10.91
N SER A 593 12.89 -36.09 -10.32
CA SER A 593 13.03 -36.00 -8.87
C SER A 593 12.13 -34.92 -8.30
N LYS A 594 11.64 -35.16 -7.08
CA LYS A 594 10.74 -34.26 -6.35
C LYS A 594 11.30 -32.83 -6.30
N PRO A 595 10.44 -31.81 -6.31
CA PRO A 595 10.88 -30.43 -6.12
C PRO A 595 11.62 -30.29 -4.78
N PRO A 596 12.55 -29.32 -4.67
CA PRO A 596 13.26 -29.07 -3.42
C PRO A 596 12.27 -28.79 -2.29
N ALA A 597 12.62 -29.22 -1.07
CA ALA A 597 11.83 -28.94 0.11
C ALA A 597 11.63 -27.43 0.29
N LEU A 598 10.47 -27.04 0.85
CA LEU A 598 10.17 -25.64 1.10
C LEU A 598 11.27 -25.00 1.97
N GLY A 599 11.67 -23.79 1.59
CA GLY A 599 12.63 -23.01 2.35
C GLY A 599 12.15 -22.75 3.80
N LYS A 600 13.10 -22.47 4.70
CA LYS A 600 12.79 -22.16 6.10
C LYS A 600 11.90 -20.91 6.19
N ALA A 601 10.84 -20.98 7.00
CA ALA A 601 10.00 -19.83 7.30
C ALA A 601 10.83 -18.70 7.93
N SER A 602 10.67 -17.50 7.39
CA SER A 602 11.30 -16.27 7.87
C SER A 602 10.79 -15.89 9.26
N ARG A 603 11.50 -14.98 9.95
CA ARG A 603 11.07 -14.48 11.27
C ARG A 603 9.66 -13.89 11.23
N GLN A 604 9.36 -13.09 10.20
CA GLN A 604 8.03 -12.49 10.02
C GLN A 604 6.93 -13.55 9.85
N GLN A 605 7.19 -14.61 9.09
CA GLN A 605 6.21 -15.70 8.91
C GLN A 605 5.94 -16.51 10.17
N ARG A 606 6.92 -16.61 11.07
CA ARG A 606 6.70 -17.26 12.37
C ARG A 606 5.81 -16.42 13.28
N SER A 607 5.88 -15.09 13.18
CA SER A 607 5.01 -14.17 13.91
C SER A 607 3.59 -14.11 13.31
N PHE A 608 3.47 -14.37 12.00
CA PHE A 608 2.21 -14.41 11.26
C PHE A 608 2.03 -15.75 10.57
N PRO A 609 1.67 -16.82 11.31
CA PRO A 609 1.38 -18.10 10.68
C PRO A 609 0.18 -17.92 9.73
N VAL A 610 0.41 -18.08 8.43
CA VAL A 610 -0.63 -18.11 7.42
C VAL A 610 -1.04 -19.57 7.26
N ALA A 611 -2.22 -19.92 7.78
CA ALA A 611 -2.81 -21.22 7.50
C ALA A 611 -3.11 -21.29 5.98
N PRO A 612 -2.68 -22.34 5.27
CA PRO A 612 -3.02 -22.52 3.88
C PRO A 612 -4.54 -22.51 3.68
N ARG A 613 -5.02 -21.66 2.78
CA ARG A 613 -6.40 -21.70 2.27
C ARG A 613 -6.33 -21.96 0.78
N ILE A 614 -7.03 -22.99 0.35
CA ILE A 614 -7.15 -23.38 -1.05
C ILE A 614 -8.64 -23.32 -1.39
N GLU A 615 -8.96 -22.72 -2.52
CA GLU A 615 -10.33 -22.64 -3.01
C GLU A 615 -10.34 -22.92 -4.51
N ILE A 616 -11.17 -23.87 -4.94
CA ILE A 616 -11.33 -24.23 -6.36
C ILE A 616 -12.76 -23.93 -6.82
N VAL A 617 -12.90 -22.95 -7.71
CA VAL A 617 -14.20 -22.52 -8.25
C VAL A 617 -14.26 -22.80 -9.74
N GLY A 618 -15.28 -23.55 -10.18
CA GLY A 618 -15.50 -23.83 -11.61
C GLY A 618 -16.12 -22.66 -12.36
N ASP A 619 -15.81 -22.55 -13.65
CA ASP A 619 -16.53 -21.67 -14.57
C ASP A 619 -17.95 -22.19 -14.86
N GLU A 620 -18.79 -21.36 -15.47
CA GLU A 620 -20.20 -21.69 -15.77
C GLU A 620 -20.36 -22.97 -16.63
N LEU A 621 -19.32 -23.30 -17.41
CA LEU A 621 -19.29 -24.47 -18.30
C LEU A 621 -18.67 -25.71 -17.64
N GLY A 622 -18.08 -25.58 -16.45
CA GLY A 622 -17.38 -26.66 -15.73
C GLY A 622 -16.13 -27.18 -16.44
N GLN A 623 -15.54 -26.39 -17.33
CA GLN A 623 -14.37 -26.77 -18.14
C GLN A 623 -13.06 -26.22 -17.58
N ARG A 624 -13.11 -25.04 -16.95
CA ARG A 624 -11.96 -24.38 -16.33
C ARG A 624 -12.29 -24.05 -14.88
N PHE A 625 -11.26 -24.05 -14.04
CA PHE A 625 -11.38 -23.81 -12.61
C PHE A 625 -10.39 -22.73 -12.19
N ALA A 626 -10.87 -21.75 -11.43
CA ALA A 626 -10.03 -20.82 -10.70
C ALA A 626 -9.59 -21.50 -9.40
N LEU A 627 -8.28 -21.74 -9.27
CA LEU A 627 -7.64 -22.25 -8.06
C LEU A 627 -6.96 -21.07 -7.36
N GLU A 628 -7.50 -20.65 -6.23
CA GLU A 628 -6.90 -19.63 -5.37
C GLU A 628 -6.14 -20.29 -4.22
N ILE A 629 -4.89 -19.89 -4.03
CA ILE A 629 -4.02 -20.40 -2.96
C ILE A 629 -3.50 -19.24 -2.12
N VAL A 630 -3.84 -19.24 -0.85
CA VAL A 630 -3.29 -18.33 0.15
C VAL A 630 -2.41 -19.10 1.11
N ALA A 631 -1.13 -18.80 1.15
CA ALA A 631 -0.17 -19.49 2.02
C ALA A 631 0.99 -18.59 2.44
N ALA A 632 1.86 -19.09 3.32
CA ALA A 632 3.13 -18.43 3.63
C ALA A 632 4.09 -18.54 2.43
N ASP A 633 4.62 -17.42 1.95
CA ASP A 633 5.54 -17.41 0.79
C ASP A 633 6.91 -18.02 1.13
N ARG A 634 7.24 -19.16 0.53
CA ARG A 634 8.49 -19.89 0.79
C ARG A 634 9.17 -20.22 -0.53
N THR A 635 10.51 -20.20 -0.56
CA THR A 635 11.27 -20.68 -1.71
C THR A 635 10.83 -22.10 -2.07
N GLY A 636 10.47 -22.32 -3.33
CA GLY A 636 9.98 -23.59 -3.85
C GLY A 636 8.46 -23.82 -3.73
N LEU A 637 7.69 -22.86 -3.18
CA LEU A 637 6.23 -22.97 -3.05
C LEU A 637 5.55 -23.29 -4.39
N LEU A 638 5.77 -22.44 -5.39
CA LEU A 638 5.17 -22.60 -6.71
C LEU A 638 5.61 -23.89 -7.41
N ALA A 639 6.88 -24.29 -7.26
CA ALA A 639 7.38 -25.55 -7.80
C ALA A 639 6.68 -26.77 -7.18
N ARG A 640 6.36 -26.69 -5.87
CA ARG A 640 5.64 -27.76 -5.17
C ARG A 640 4.16 -27.83 -5.56
N ILE A 641 3.50 -26.68 -5.69
CA ILE A 641 2.11 -26.60 -6.19
C ILE A 641 2.04 -27.19 -7.61
N ALA A 642 2.92 -26.74 -8.50
CA ALA A 642 2.99 -27.23 -9.88
C ALA A 642 3.21 -28.76 -9.95
N ASP A 643 4.02 -29.30 -9.06
CA ASP A 643 4.28 -30.74 -9.00
C ASP A 643 3.04 -31.55 -8.62
N ILE A 644 2.31 -31.11 -7.59
CA ILE A 644 1.07 -31.74 -7.12
C ILE A 644 -0.01 -31.70 -8.21
N LEU A 645 -0.21 -30.52 -8.81
CA LEU A 645 -1.18 -30.35 -9.90
C LEU A 645 -0.85 -31.29 -11.07
N SER A 646 0.41 -31.35 -11.48
CA SER A 646 0.81 -32.23 -12.57
C SER A 646 0.67 -33.71 -12.23
N ASN A 647 0.92 -34.14 -10.98
CA ASN A 647 0.74 -35.53 -10.55
C ASN A 647 -0.73 -35.96 -10.53
N ARG A 648 -1.66 -35.00 -10.38
CA ARG A 648 -3.11 -35.22 -10.46
C ARG A 648 -3.67 -35.08 -11.88
N GLY A 649 -2.82 -34.86 -12.88
CA GLY A 649 -3.25 -34.64 -14.27
C GLY A 649 -4.02 -33.33 -14.46
N VAL A 650 -3.81 -32.35 -13.57
CA VAL A 650 -4.35 -31.00 -13.68
C VAL A 650 -3.37 -30.15 -14.49
N SER A 651 -3.86 -29.56 -15.58
CA SER A 651 -3.10 -28.65 -16.42
C SER A 651 -3.28 -27.21 -15.95
N ILE A 652 -2.20 -26.42 -15.99
CA ILE A 652 -2.22 -24.99 -15.68
C ILE A 652 -2.31 -24.24 -17.00
N GLU A 653 -3.26 -23.33 -17.13
CA GLU A 653 -3.39 -22.44 -18.29
C GLU A 653 -2.77 -21.07 -18.02
N THR A 654 -3.01 -20.53 -16.83
CA THR A 654 -2.41 -19.27 -16.36
C THR A 654 -2.08 -19.37 -14.88
N ALA A 655 -1.06 -18.64 -14.46
CA ALA A 655 -0.72 -18.45 -13.05
C ALA A 655 -0.38 -16.98 -12.80
N ARG A 656 -1.14 -16.34 -11.92
CA ARG A 656 -0.86 -15.02 -11.36
C ARG A 656 -0.30 -15.22 -9.96
N VAL A 657 0.95 -14.84 -9.76
CA VAL A 657 1.67 -15.06 -8.50
C VAL A 657 1.80 -13.71 -7.81
N ASN A 658 1.16 -13.56 -6.66
CA ASN A 658 1.14 -12.30 -5.93
C ASN A 658 1.65 -12.48 -4.50
N THR A 659 2.82 -11.93 -4.23
CA THR A 659 3.40 -11.94 -2.89
C THR A 659 3.14 -10.60 -2.19
N LEU A 660 2.44 -10.64 -1.06
CA LEU A 660 2.18 -9.52 -0.17
C LEU A 660 2.96 -9.72 1.15
N GLY A 661 4.11 -9.06 1.26
CA GLY A 661 5.00 -9.24 2.41
C GLY A 661 5.59 -10.65 2.42
N ALA A 662 5.11 -11.50 3.33
CA ALA A 662 5.53 -12.91 3.44
C ALA A 662 4.38 -13.91 3.23
N ARG A 663 3.28 -13.43 2.62
CA ARG A 663 2.09 -14.21 2.24
C ARG A 663 2.00 -14.24 0.71
N ALA A 664 1.82 -15.42 0.16
CA ALA A 664 1.47 -15.63 -1.24
C ALA A 664 -0.05 -15.69 -1.39
N GLU A 665 -0.57 -15.03 -2.42
CA GLU A 665 -1.95 -15.09 -2.89
C GLU A 665 -1.93 -15.41 -4.38
N ASP A 666 -1.74 -16.68 -4.69
CA ASP A 666 -1.57 -17.15 -6.07
C ASP A 666 -2.92 -17.56 -6.65
N VAL A 667 -3.17 -17.19 -7.90
CA VAL A 667 -4.38 -17.53 -8.64
C VAL A 667 -4.00 -18.28 -9.90
N PHE A 668 -4.54 -19.47 -10.07
CA PHE A 668 -4.31 -20.32 -11.24
C PHE A 668 -5.62 -20.53 -11.98
N VAL A 669 -5.58 -20.48 -13.31
CA VAL A 669 -6.64 -21.08 -14.13
C VAL A 669 -6.18 -22.47 -14.52
N VAL A 670 -6.92 -23.48 -14.09
CA VAL A 670 -6.57 -24.89 -14.27
C VAL A 670 -7.70 -25.67 -14.94
N SER A 671 -7.34 -26.76 -15.61
CA SER A 671 -8.28 -27.66 -16.28
C SER A 671 -7.81 -29.13 -16.20
N GLY A 672 -8.70 -30.07 -16.51
CA GLY A 672 -8.40 -31.50 -16.46
C GLY A 672 -8.50 -32.11 -15.06
N GLY A 673 -7.76 -33.20 -14.81
CA GLY A 673 -7.67 -33.87 -13.51
C GLY A 673 -8.99 -34.33 -12.87
N ARG A 674 -10.08 -34.48 -13.64
CA ARG A 674 -11.44 -34.76 -13.14
C ARG A 674 -11.93 -33.74 -12.10
N LEU A 675 -11.49 -32.48 -12.21
CA LEU A 675 -11.91 -31.40 -11.32
C LEU A 675 -13.41 -31.08 -11.37
N ALA A 676 -14.16 -31.60 -12.36
CA ALA A 676 -15.61 -31.54 -12.37
C ALA A 676 -16.24 -32.31 -11.18
N GLU A 677 -15.56 -33.33 -10.66
CA GLU A 677 -16.00 -34.11 -9.51
C GLU A 677 -15.60 -33.43 -8.20
N GLU A 678 -16.60 -33.12 -7.36
CA GLU A 678 -16.40 -32.47 -6.05
C GLU A 678 -15.43 -33.23 -5.14
N SER A 679 -15.50 -34.57 -5.12
CA SER A 679 -14.60 -35.40 -4.33
C SER A 679 -13.13 -35.25 -4.75
N THR A 680 -12.88 -35.04 -6.05
CA THR A 680 -11.53 -34.82 -6.57
C THR A 680 -11.01 -33.43 -6.22
N ARG A 681 -11.89 -32.42 -6.23
CA ARG A 681 -11.54 -31.06 -5.77
C ARG A 681 -11.14 -31.06 -4.29
N ILE A 682 -11.97 -31.61 -3.41
CA ILE A 682 -11.69 -31.69 -1.96
C ILE A 682 -10.38 -32.44 -1.69
N ALA A 683 -10.13 -33.54 -2.41
CA ALA A 683 -8.89 -34.30 -2.26
C ALA A 683 -7.65 -33.49 -2.67
N LEU A 684 -7.73 -32.73 -3.76
CA LEU A 684 -6.65 -31.85 -4.22
C LEU A 684 -6.43 -30.69 -3.25
N GLU A 685 -7.50 -30.05 -2.76
CA GLU A 685 -7.43 -28.98 -1.75
C GLU A 685 -6.72 -29.45 -0.48
N THR A 686 -7.07 -30.65 0.00
CA THR A 686 -6.46 -31.26 1.19
C THR A 686 -4.97 -31.55 0.96
N GLU A 687 -4.61 -32.15 -0.17
CA GLU A 687 -3.21 -32.46 -0.48
C GLU A 687 -2.36 -31.18 -0.62
N LEU A 688 -2.89 -30.16 -1.28
CA LEU A 688 -2.23 -28.86 -1.39
C LEU A 688 -2.05 -28.22 -0.02
N ALA A 689 -3.08 -28.21 0.82
CA ALA A 689 -3.03 -27.66 2.18
C ALA A 689 -1.95 -28.32 3.04
N GLU A 690 -1.91 -29.65 3.05
CA GLU A 690 -0.91 -30.42 3.81
C GLU A 690 0.51 -30.20 3.28
N ALA A 691 0.66 -30.07 1.96
CA ALA A 691 1.96 -29.91 1.34
C ALA A 691 2.59 -28.53 1.58
N ILE A 692 1.78 -27.48 1.77
CA ILE A 692 2.25 -26.09 1.87
C ILE A 692 2.13 -25.47 3.27
N ALA A 693 1.66 -26.24 4.25
CA ALA A 693 1.60 -25.85 5.67
C ALA A 693 2.96 -25.47 6.27
#